data_AF-A0A1B7WXP3-F1
#
_entry.id   AF-A0A1B7WXP3-F1
#
_cell.length_a   1.000
_cell.length_b   1.000
_cell.length_c   1.000
_cell.angle_alpha   90.00
_cell.angle_beta   90.00
_cell.angle_gamma   90.00
#
_symmetry.space_group_name_H-M   'P 1'
#
loop_
_entity.id
_entity.type
_entity.pdbx_description
1 polymer ?
#
loop_
_entity_poly.entity_id
_entity_poly.type
_entity_poly.pdbx_seq_one_letter_code
_entity_poly.pdbx_strand_id
1 'polypeptide(L)'
;MVSNPMTFSDIQSHWSRPFIEALARWRILSGYPDGTCRPDNPVTRAEFAAIIASVFTQPVKREYVPFVDVPQAHWAINAIKKVYETGFLTGYPNKRFGLDESIARGDALVAMVNGLSPILAGKVDPDLVSKLPEIYEDASLIPYYGINQIALATHLGWVVSYPTGKILNYKIDATRADVAVMVYQALVYLGKAEKIPSDYLVIPPTLNKQKPAPTNNTVKVNHHREFRGAWVASVWNSDWPSKPGLPVEQQKAELVAIIKQLQSLNFNALVLQVRPEGDALYASELEPWSAWITGTQGKAPTPFYDPLELAISECHKRNIELHAWFNPYRARANSQVSPVRPHIAVTNPEVVYQWGSQQWMDPGAKIVQDRAYNVIIDVVSRYDLDAIHLDDYFYPYPISGKPFPDNKTYAAYQRSGGKLNLEDWRRENVNQMVLRLSQGIKAAKPHVKFGISPFGIYRSGEPAGIVGLDAYSVLYADSKKWLQQGWIDYIAPQLYWRTDQTKQSYQALLKWWTEINIKQRHVYAGNNLGQLDGKEWKNSEIAKQIQISRNLAANLSLGNIFFSMTGIKENRQGIADQFKTYYPSPALIPSMSWQTSITLRPPKNLKFVDGKLNWEPGDNQAVRSWTLYLQNGNNWIIQRILSAGTTFATVSPGNYAICAVDRLGYESEGVMITVT
;
A
#
# COMPACT_ATOMS: atom_id res chain seq x y z
N MET A 1 34.22 4.87 -45.37
CA MET A 1 33.66 4.28 -46.59
C MET A 1 32.19 4.03 -46.36
N VAL A 2 31.33 4.56 -47.23
CA VAL A 2 29.87 4.48 -47.13
C VAL A 2 29.44 3.19 -47.83
N SER A 3 28.92 2.19 -47.10
CA SER A 3 28.39 0.96 -47.68
C SER A 3 26.88 1.08 -47.93
N ASN A 4 26.49 0.69 -49.15
CA ASN A 4 25.13 0.58 -49.69
C ASN A 4 24.23 -0.34 -48.80
N PRO A 5 22.88 -0.29 -48.93
CA PRO A 5 21.92 -0.66 -47.88
C PRO A 5 22.10 -2.07 -47.33
N MET A 6 22.27 -2.10 -46.00
CA MET A 6 22.60 -3.24 -45.14
C MET A 6 21.71 -4.48 -45.37
N THR A 7 22.23 -5.47 -46.08
CA THR A 7 21.77 -6.86 -45.98
C THR A 7 22.72 -7.60 -45.03
N PHE A 8 22.25 -7.94 -43.83
CA PHE A 8 23.04 -8.76 -42.91
C PHE A 8 23.04 -10.21 -43.40
N SER A 9 24.20 -10.87 -43.38
CA SER A 9 24.35 -12.21 -43.95
C SER A 9 23.60 -13.29 -43.16
N ASP A 10 23.36 -13.07 -41.87
CA ASP A 10 22.82 -14.02 -40.91
C ASP A 10 21.30 -13.90 -40.66
N ILE A 11 20.61 -12.98 -41.36
CA ILE A 11 19.16 -12.79 -41.20
C ILE A 11 18.34 -13.26 -42.41
N GLN A 12 18.96 -13.82 -43.46
CA GLN A 12 18.28 -14.03 -44.74
C GLN A 12 17.00 -14.89 -44.64
N SER A 13 17.02 -15.88 -43.75
CA SER A 13 15.87 -16.76 -43.43
C SER A 13 15.30 -16.51 -42.03
N HIS A 14 15.70 -15.42 -41.37
CA HIS A 14 15.34 -15.14 -39.99
C HIS A 14 13.97 -14.45 -39.91
N TRP A 15 13.14 -14.85 -38.95
CA TRP A 15 11.75 -14.38 -38.82
C TRP A 15 11.63 -12.86 -38.60
N SER A 16 12.61 -12.25 -37.96
CA SER A 16 12.64 -10.81 -37.68
C SER A 16 13.31 -9.98 -38.78
N ARG A 17 13.78 -10.61 -39.86
CA ARG A 17 14.49 -9.97 -40.98
C ARG A 17 13.87 -8.63 -41.43
N PRO A 18 12.56 -8.56 -41.78
CA PRO A 18 12.01 -7.33 -42.34
C PRO A 18 12.02 -6.17 -41.32
N PHE A 19 11.89 -6.46 -40.03
CA PHE A 19 11.97 -5.47 -38.95
C PHE A 19 13.41 -4.99 -38.76
N ILE A 20 14.38 -5.91 -38.75
CA ILE A 20 15.81 -5.60 -38.62
C ILE A 20 16.28 -4.74 -39.80
N GLU A 21 15.96 -5.13 -41.03
CA GLU A 21 16.34 -4.36 -42.24
C GLU A 21 15.71 -2.96 -42.24
N ALA A 22 14.48 -2.81 -41.73
CA ALA A 22 13.84 -1.51 -41.63
C ALA A 22 14.52 -0.61 -40.57
N LEU A 23 14.77 -1.12 -39.36
CA LEU A 23 15.48 -0.36 -38.33
C LEU A 23 16.93 -0.03 -38.73
N ALA A 24 17.58 -0.92 -39.48
CA ALA A 24 18.92 -0.67 -40.02
C ALA A 24 18.92 0.45 -41.05
N ARG A 25 17.95 0.49 -41.97
CA ARG A 25 17.78 1.60 -42.91
C ARG A 25 17.57 2.95 -42.20
N TRP A 26 16.93 2.94 -41.04
CA TRP A 26 16.74 4.14 -40.20
C TRP A 26 17.90 4.44 -39.26
N ARG A 27 19.00 3.67 -39.34
CA ARG A 27 20.19 3.78 -38.47
C ARG A 27 19.87 3.64 -36.98
N ILE A 28 18.76 2.97 -36.65
CA ILE A 28 18.35 2.64 -35.28
C ILE A 28 19.07 1.40 -34.79
N LEU A 29 19.27 0.42 -35.69
CA LEU A 29 20.02 -0.80 -35.42
C LEU A 29 21.24 -0.85 -36.34
N SER A 30 22.40 -1.14 -35.77
CA SER A 30 23.63 -1.36 -36.53
C SER A 30 24.09 -2.81 -36.39
N GLY A 31 24.63 -3.37 -37.47
CA GLY A 31 25.30 -4.67 -37.42
C GLY A 31 26.74 -4.57 -36.98
N TYR A 32 27.42 -5.70 -36.99
CA TYR A 32 28.81 -5.85 -36.61
C TYR A 32 29.74 -5.64 -37.82
N PRO A 33 31.03 -5.32 -37.61
CA PRO A 33 32.00 -5.11 -38.71
C PRO A 33 32.15 -6.30 -39.67
N ASP A 34 31.80 -7.50 -39.21
CA ASP A 34 31.79 -8.75 -39.99
C ASP A 34 30.57 -8.90 -40.93
N GLY A 35 29.67 -7.91 -40.97
CA GLY A 35 28.48 -7.93 -41.81
C GLY A 35 27.27 -8.67 -41.21
N THR A 36 27.35 -9.10 -39.94
CA THR A 36 26.27 -9.81 -39.24
C THR A 36 25.38 -8.88 -38.40
N CYS A 37 24.15 -9.29 -38.10
CA CYS A 37 23.26 -8.62 -37.15
C CYS A 37 23.23 -9.32 -35.78
N ARG A 38 23.51 -10.62 -35.75
CA ARG A 38 23.39 -11.55 -34.62
C ARG A 38 22.01 -11.51 -33.97
N PRO A 39 20.94 -11.82 -34.72
CA PRO A 39 19.56 -11.61 -34.29
C PRO A 39 19.20 -12.36 -32.99
N ASP A 40 19.78 -13.53 -32.76
CA ASP A 40 19.49 -14.38 -31.60
C ASP A 40 20.36 -14.08 -30.37
N ASN A 41 21.30 -13.15 -30.46
CA ASN A 41 22.12 -12.78 -29.31
C ASN A 41 21.30 -12.00 -28.27
N PRO A 42 21.44 -12.29 -26.97
CA PRO A 42 20.92 -11.45 -25.90
C PRO A 42 21.37 -10.00 -26.01
N VAL A 43 20.49 -9.08 -25.63
CA VAL A 43 20.76 -7.64 -25.58
C VAL A 43 21.09 -7.23 -24.15
N THR A 44 22.22 -6.56 -23.95
CA THR A 44 22.54 -6.00 -22.63
C THR A 44 21.66 -4.80 -22.30
N ARG A 45 21.51 -4.48 -21.01
CA ARG A 45 20.77 -3.28 -20.58
C ARG A 45 21.37 -1.99 -21.15
N ALA A 46 22.69 -1.93 -21.34
CA ALA A 46 23.34 -0.80 -22.01
C ALA A 46 22.98 -0.68 -23.50
N GLU A 47 22.98 -1.79 -24.23
CA GLU A 47 22.57 -1.83 -25.64
C GLU A 47 21.09 -1.47 -25.80
N PHE A 48 20.23 -2.03 -24.95
CA PHE A 48 18.80 -1.69 -24.94
C PHE A 48 18.60 -0.19 -24.66
N ALA A 49 19.31 0.37 -23.68
CA ALA A 49 19.26 1.81 -23.39
C ALA A 49 19.66 2.65 -24.61
N ALA A 50 20.72 2.26 -25.32
CA ALA A 50 21.19 2.96 -26.52
C ALA A 50 20.14 2.94 -27.65
N ILE A 51 19.52 1.78 -27.90
CA ILE A 51 18.46 1.64 -28.89
C ILE A 51 17.29 2.56 -28.53
N ILE A 52 16.72 2.43 -27.31
CA ILE A 52 15.57 3.22 -26.86
C ILE A 52 15.87 4.73 -26.90
N ALA A 53 17.05 5.15 -26.43
CA ALA A 53 17.48 6.54 -26.43
C ALA A 53 17.61 7.15 -27.83
N SER A 54 17.96 6.34 -28.83
CA SER A 54 18.08 6.78 -30.23
C SER A 54 16.73 6.96 -30.92
N VAL A 55 15.71 6.21 -30.50
CA VAL A 55 14.40 6.17 -31.17
C VAL A 55 13.38 7.09 -30.52
N PHE A 56 13.29 7.04 -29.20
CA PHE A 56 12.21 7.68 -28.46
C PHE A 56 12.69 8.96 -27.77
N THR A 57 11.89 10.01 -27.94
CA THR A 57 12.09 11.29 -27.26
C THR A 57 10.86 11.54 -26.39
N GLN A 58 11.09 11.65 -25.09
CA GLN A 58 10.06 11.83 -24.07
C GLN A 58 10.48 12.95 -23.11
N PRO A 59 9.53 13.63 -22.45
CA PRO A 59 9.85 14.61 -21.41
C PRO A 59 10.64 13.98 -20.25
N VAL A 60 11.54 14.75 -19.65
CA VAL A 60 12.24 14.35 -18.42
C VAL A 60 11.23 14.24 -17.28
N LYS A 61 11.21 13.09 -16.59
CA LYS A 61 10.34 12.78 -15.45
C LYS A 61 11.07 12.83 -14.11
N ARG A 62 12.39 12.68 -14.11
CA ARG A 62 13.24 12.70 -12.90
C ARG A 62 14.66 13.12 -13.23
N GLU A 63 15.37 13.66 -12.24
CA GLU A 63 16.78 13.99 -12.35
C GLU A 63 17.67 12.74 -12.31
N TYR A 64 18.73 12.72 -13.12
CA TYR A 64 19.67 11.61 -13.15
C TYR A 64 20.47 11.46 -11.85
N VAL A 65 20.50 10.24 -11.32
CA VAL A 65 21.37 9.83 -10.22
C VAL A 65 22.44 8.87 -10.76
N PRO A 66 23.74 9.17 -10.60
CA PRO A 66 24.81 8.28 -11.10
C PRO A 66 24.74 6.88 -10.48
N PHE A 67 24.91 5.87 -11.34
CA PHE A 67 25.01 4.48 -10.94
C PHE A 67 26.45 4.09 -10.61
N VAL A 68 26.64 3.24 -9.60
CA VAL A 68 27.96 2.84 -9.09
C VAL A 68 28.76 2.00 -10.07
N ASP A 69 28.07 1.28 -10.95
CA ASP A 69 28.62 0.35 -11.92
C ASP A 69 28.67 0.94 -13.33
N VAL A 70 28.35 2.22 -13.53
CA VAL A 70 28.42 2.89 -14.85
C VAL A 70 29.60 3.87 -14.86
N PRO A 71 30.75 3.51 -15.47
CA PRO A 71 31.89 4.40 -15.59
C PRO A 71 31.57 5.68 -16.38
N GLN A 72 32.15 6.81 -16.00
CA GLN A 72 31.95 8.10 -16.71
C GLN A 72 32.37 8.05 -18.18
N ALA A 73 33.36 7.23 -18.51
CA ALA A 73 33.84 7.03 -19.88
C ALA A 73 33.09 5.92 -20.64
N HIS A 74 32.04 5.33 -20.06
CA HIS A 74 31.31 4.25 -20.71
C HIS A 74 30.51 4.78 -21.91
N TRP A 75 30.62 4.10 -23.06
CA TRP A 75 30.03 4.54 -24.33
C TRP A 75 28.51 4.79 -24.25
N ALA A 76 27.81 4.01 -23.41
CA ALA A 76 26.35 4.11 -23.24
C ALA A 76 25.89 5.13 -22.18
N ILE A 77 26.78 5.86 -21.50
CA ILE A 77 26.41 6.69 -20.33
C ILE A 77 25.30 7.70 -20.64
N ASN A 78 25.37 8.36 -21.80
CA ASN A 78 24.35 9.35 -22.20
C ASN A 78 23.01 8.68 -22.51
N ALA A 79 23.03 7.50 -23.11
CA ALA A 79 21.82 6.73 -23.35
C ALA A 79 21.19 6.26 -22.04
N ILE A 80 21.99 5.71 -21.12
CA ILE A 80 21.57 5.28 -19.78
C ILE A 80 20.93 6.44 -19.01
N LYS A 81 21.59 7.61 -19.03
CA LYS A 81 21.05 8.84 -18.44
C LYS A 81 19.68 9.19 -19.03
N LYS A 82 19.58 9.23 -20.37
CA LYS A 82 18.34 9.59 -21.06
C LYS A 82 17.19 8.64 -20.73
N VAL A 83 17.39 7.33 -20.82
CA VAL A 83 16.33 6.34 -20.53
C VAL A 83 15.96 6.31 -19.05
N TYR A 84 16.89 6.65 -18.16
CA TYR A 84 16.59 6.85 -16.75
C TYR A 84 15.71 8.07 -16.54
N GLU A 85 16.13 9.25 -17.01
CA GLU A 85 15.42 10.52 -16.82
C GLU A 85 14.01 10.50 -17.41
N THR A 86 13.82 9.82 -18.54
CA THR A 86 12.53 9.71 -19.24
C THR A 86 11.63 8.58 -18.73
N GLY A 87 12.13 7.75 -17.81
CA GLY A 87 11.34 6.70 -17.15
C GLY A 87 11.16 5.41 -17.96
N PHE A 88 11.99 5.17 -18.98
CA PHE A 88 12.04 3.86 -19.67
C PHE A 88 12.68 2.79 -18.80
N LEU A 89 13.84 3.07 -18.19
CA LEU A 89 14.54 2.12 -17.34
C LEU A 89 14.79 2.70 -15.95
N THR A 90 14.74 1.86 -14.92
CA THR A 90 15.24 2.18 -13.58
C THR A 90 16.50 1.38 -13.28
N GLY A 91 17.31 1.85 -12.33
CA GLY A 91 18.36 1.03 -11.74
C GLY A 91 17.80 0.03 -10.72
N TYR A 92 18.65 -0.88 -10.31
CA TYR A 92 18.48 -1.81 -9.19
C TYR A 92 18.79 -1.12 -7.84
N PRO A 93 18.48 -1.77 -6.70
CA PRO A 93 18.94 -1.32 -5.39
C PRO A 93 20.45 -1.03 -5.34
N ASN A 94 20.89 -0.23 -4.35
CA ASN A 94 22.29 0.19 -4.18
C ASN A 94 22.87 1.00 -5.35
N LYS A 95 22.01 1.68 -6.12
CA LYS A 95 22.40 2.50 -7.28
C LYS A 95 23.17 1.70 -8.34
N ARG A 96 22.80 0.45 -8.62
CA ARG A 96 23.36 -0.35 -9.73
C ARG A 96 22.49 -0.23 -10.98
N PHE A 97 23.05 -0.11 -12.18
CA PHE A 97 22.32 -0.16 -13.45
C PHE A 97 22.27 -1.56 -14.05
N GLY A 98 23.31 -2.37 -13.88
CA GLY A 98 23.50 -3.68 -14.50
C GLY A 98 23.86 -3.58 -15.97
N LEU A 99 24.85 -2.76 -16.35
CA LEU A 99 25.07 -2.38 -17.75
C LEU A 99 25.41 -3.55 -18.69
N ASP A 100 26.14 -4.56 -18.19
CA ASP A 100 26.51 -5.78 -18.94
C ASP A 100 25.51 -6.93 -18.75
N GLU A 101 24.50 -6.75 -17.90
CA GLU A 101 23.47 -7.76 -17.69
C GLU A 101 22.51 -7.76 -18.88
N SER A 102 22.15 -8.95 -19.37
CA SER A 102 21.08 -9.09 -20.36
C SER A 102 19.77 -8.53 -19.81
N ILE A 103 18.98 -7.87 -20.65
CA ILE A 103 17.62 -7.46 -20.27
C ILE A 103 16.65 -8.64 -20.48
N ALA A 104 15.86 -8.98 -19.47
CA ALA A 104 14.78 -9.96 -19.64
C ALA A 104 13.73 -9.42 -20.62
N ARG A 105 13.16 -10.30 -21.43
CA ARG A 105 12.15 -9.98 -22.44
C ARG A 105 10.95 -9.24 -21.87
N GLY A 106 10.46 -9.69 -20.71
CA GLY A 106 9.37 -9.05 -19.99
C GLY A 106 9.72 -7.63 -19.52
N ASP A 107 10.94 -7.45 -19.01
CA ASP A 107 11.42 -6.15 -18.54
C ASP A 107 11.61 -5.16 -19.70
N ALA A 108 11.99 -5.63 -20.90
CA ALA A 108 12.07 -4.79 -22.09
C ALA A 108 10.68 -4.23 -22.48
N LEU A 109 9.64 -5.06 -22.46
CA LEU A 109 8.25 -4.64 -22.71
C LEU A 109 7.75 -3.66 -21.63
N VAL A 110 8.01 -3.95 -20.36
CA VAL A 110 7.68 -3.07 -19.23
C VAL A 110 8.34 -1.71 -19.40
N ALA A 111 9.63 -1.69 -19.75
CA ALA A 111 10.39 -0.47 -19.97
C ALA A 111 9.80 0.39 -21.10
N MET A 112 9.44 -0.23 -22.23
CA MET A 112 8.82 0.45 -23.35
C MET A 112 7.47 1.07 -22.99
N VAL A 113 6.61 0.31 -22.30
CA VAL A 113 5.30 0.81 -21.86
C VAL A 113 5.44 1.98 -20.89
N ASN A 114 6.31 1.86 -19.88
CA ASN A 114 6.53 2.91 -18.89
C ASN A 114 7.07 4.21 -19.51
N GLY A 115 8.01 4.08 -20.45
CA GLY A 115 8.59 5.22 -21.16
C GLY A 115 7.59 5.93 -22.08
N LEU A 116 6.78 5.17 -22.82
CA LEU A 116 5.81 5.69 -23.78
C LEU A 116 4.44 6.06 -23.16
N SER A 117 4.21 5.73 -21.90
CA SER A 117 2.96 6.03 -21.17
C SER A 117 2.38 7.44 -21.39
N PRO A 118 3.16 8.56 -21.45
CA PRO A 118 2.60 9.89 -21.66
C PRO A 118 1.86 10.10 -22.99
N ILE A 119 2.15 9.27 -24.00
CA ILE A 119 1.57 9.36 -25.34
C ILE A 119 0.66 8.18 -25.70
N LEU A 120 0.48 7.23 -24.78
CA LEU A 120 -0.49 6.15 -24.95
C LEU A 120 -1.90 6.69 -24.72
N ALA A 121 -2.70 6.76 -25.79
CA ALA A 121 -4.08 7.21 -25.77
C ALA A 121 -5.01 6.09 -25.26
N GLY A 122 -4.98 5.82 -23.96
CA GLY A 122 -5.88 4.84 -23.34
C GLY A 122 -5.42 4.42 -21.95
N LYS A 123 -6.34 4.42 -20.98
CA LYS A 123 -6.12 3.72 -19.70
C LYS A 123 -6.02 2.22 -20.01
N VAL A 124 -5.14 1.49 -19.29
CA VAL A 124 -5.08 0.03 -19.36
C VAL A 124 -6.48 -0.50 -19.10
N ASP A 125 -7.09 -1.11 -20.11
CA ASP A 125 -8.36 -1.80 -19.96
C ASP A 125 -8.12 -3.03 -19.08
N PRO A 126 -8.73 -3.12 -17.88
CA PRO A 126 -8.56 -4.26 -16.99
C PRO A 126 -8.87 -5.59 -17.68
N ASP A 127 -9.77 -5.61 -18.68
CA ASP A 127 -10.13 -6.79 -19.49
C ASP A 127 -8.92 -7.41 -20.21
N LEU A 128 -7.85 -6.64 -20.41
CA LEU A 128 -6.62 -7.12 -21.06
C LEU A 128 -5.79 -8.03 -20.15
N VAL A 129 -5.86 -7.84 -18.83
CA VAL A 129 -5.07 -8.62 -17.86
C VAL A 129 -5.63 -10.03 -17.71
N SER A 130 -6.96 -10.24 -17.61
CA SER A 130 -7.52 -11.60 -17.50
C SER A 130 -7.44 -12.41 -18.79
N LYS A 131 -7.24 -11.75 -19.92
CA LYS A 131 -7.06 -12.46 -21.20
C LYS A 131 -5.65 -12.96 -21.39
N LEU A 132 -4.68 -12.52 -20.58
CA LEU A 132 -3.30 -13.00 -20.69
C LEU A 132 -3.19 -14.53 -20.58
N PRO A 133 -3.88 -15.24 -19.65
CA PRO A 133 -3.88 -16.70 -19.63
C PRO A 133 -4.58 -17.38 -20.83
N GLU A 134 -5.43 -16.65 -21.56
CA GLU A 134 -6.04 -17.15 -22.81
C GLU A 134 -5.09 -16.98 -24.01
N ILE A 135 -4.15 -16.03 -23.91
CA ILE A 135 -3.19 -15.67 -24.97
C ILE A 135 -1.86 -16.40 -24.77
N TYR A 136 -1.36 -16.45 -23.53
CA TYR A 136 -0.06 -17.00 -23.16
C TYR A 136 -0.20 -18.19 -22.22
N GLU A 137 0.39 -19.32 -22.61
CA GLU A 137 0.46 -20.54 -21.79
C GLU A 137 1.29 -20.32 -20.51
N ASP A 138 2.27 -19.43 -20.57
CA ASP A 138 3.16 -19.04 -19.46
C ASP A 138 2.73 -17.74 -18.77
N ALA A 139 1.49 -17.29 -18.93
CA ALA A 139 0.98 -16.07 -18.31
C ALA A 139 1.16 -16.02 -16.78
N SER A 140 1.14 -17.19 -16.12
CA SER A 140 1.37 -17.31 -14.67
C SER A 140 2.79 -16.94 -14.22
N LEU A 141 3.76 -16.89 -15.15
CA LEU A 141 5.14 -16.47 -14.85
C LEU A 141 5.32 -14.95 -14.87
N ILE A 142 4.29 -14.20 -15.28
CA ILE A 142 4.32 -12.73 -15.31
C ILE A 142 4.18 -12.22 -13.86
N PRO A 143 5.16 -11.46 -13.35
CA PRO A 143 5.08 -10.91 -12.00
C PRO A 143 4.02 -9.81 -11.92
N TYR A 144 3.43 -9.66 -10.73
CA TYR A 144 2.37 -8.67 -10.48
C TYR A 144 2.74 -7.24 -10.89
N TYR A 145 4.01 -6.83 -10.73
CA TYR A 145 4.45 -5.48 -11.12
C TYR A 145 4.49 -5.25 -12.64
N GLY A 146 4.56 -6.30 -13.45
CA GLY A 146 4.68 -6.24 -14.90
C GLY A 146 3.39 -6.57 -15.64
N ILE A 147 2.39 -7.14 -14.96
CA ILE A 147 1.20 -7.72 -15.60
C ILE A 147 0.36 -6.70 -16.38
N ASN A 148 0.21 -5.48 -15.86
CA ASN A 148 -0.52 -4.41 -16.55
C ASN A 148 0.21 -3.96 -17.81
N GLN A 149 1.54 -3.86 -17.75
CA GLN A 149 2.38 -3.45 -18.86
C GLN A 149 2.41 -4.52 -19.95
N ILE A 150 2.47 -5.81 -19.58
CA ILE A 150 2.39 -6.90 -20.55
C ILE A 150 1.01 -6.96 -21.21
N ALA A 151 -0.06 -6.80 -20.44
CA ALA A 151 -1.43 -6.71 -20.98
C ALA A 151 -1.55 -5.57 -21.99
N LEU A 152 -1.01 -4.39 -21.66
CA LEU A 152 -1.01 -3.24 -22.55
C LEU A 152 -0.14 -3.46 -23.78
N ALA A 153 1.09 -3.94 -23.63
CA ALA A 153 1.97 -4.22 -24.76
C ALA A 153 1.35 -5.25 -25.73
N THR A 154 0.66 -6.26 -25.18
CA THR A 154 -0.08 -7.26 -25.97
C THR A 154 -1.23 -6.63 -26.74
N HIS A 155 -2.04 -5.81 -26.05
CA HIS A 155 -3.15 -5.08 -26.68
C HIS A 155 -2.71 -4.12 -27.79
N LEU A 156 -1.57 -3.45 -27.58
CA LEU A 156 -0.99 -2.53 -28.55
C LEU A 156 -0.31 -3.25 -29.73
N GLY A 157 -0.27 -4.59 -29.72
CA GLY A 157 0.34 -5.40 -30.77
C GLY A 157 1.88 -5.34 -30.77
N TRP A 158 2.50 -5.04 -29.63
CA TRP A 158 3.95 -4.91 -29.50
C TRP A 158 4.66 -6.22 -29.18
N VAL A 159 3.90 -7.23 -28.73
CA VAL A 159 4.47 -8.52 -28.36
C VAL A 159 4.62 -9.40 -29.60
N VAL A 160 5.84 -9.89 -29.78
CA VAL A 160 6.14 -11.00 -30.67
C VAL A 160 6.36 -12.25 -29.84
N SER A 161 6.01 -13.42 -30.36
CA SER A 161 6.17 -14.70 -29.69
C SER A 161 6.61 -15.71 -30.75
N TYR A 162 7.85 -16.18 -30.64
CA TYR A 162 8.51 -17.09 -31.57
C TYR A 162 9.07 -18.29 -30.79
N PRO A 163 8.99 -19.53 -31.30
CA PRO A 163 8.40 -19.92 -32.60
C PRO A 163 6.87 -20.06 -32.58
N THR A 164 6.24 -20.03 -31.40
CA THR A 164 4.79 -20.12 -31.23
C THR A 164 4.23 -18.77 -30.82
N GLY A 165 3.02 -18.42 -31.26
CA GLY A 165 2.34 -17.18 -30.85
C GLY A 165 1.77 -17.17 -29.43
N LYS A 166 2.11 -18.17 -28.60
CA LYS A 166 1.42 -18.49 -27.32
C LYS A 166 2.34 -18.54 -26.10
N ILE A 167 3.63 -18.27 -26.23
CA ILE A 167 4.57 -18.31 -25.10
C ILE A 167 5.26 -16.94 -25.00
N LEU A 168 4.94 -16.19 -23.95
CA LEU A 168 5.51 -14.86 -23.74
C LEU A 168 7.02 -14.94 -23.49
N ASN A 169 7.47 -15.95 -22.75
CA ASN A 169 8.83 -16.11 -22.25
C ASN A 169 9.31 -14.90 -21.44
N TYR A 170 8.56 -14.53 -20.39
CA TYR A 170 8.82 -13.30 -19.63
C TYR A 170 10.25 -13.17 -19.09
N LYS A 171 10.82 -14.26 -18.56
CA LYS A 171 12.09 -14.26 -17.81
C LYS A 171 13.34 -14.57 -18.65
N ILE A 172 13.19 -14.95 -19.91
CA ILE A 172 14.37 -15.22 -20.76
C ILE A 172 14.97 -13.91 -21.22
N ASP A 173 16.26 -13.92 -21.53
CA ASP A 173 16.95 -12.77 -22.09
C ASP A 173 16.32 -12.36 -23.43
N ALA A 174 16.06 -11.07 -23.60
CA ALA A 174 15.56 -10.54 -24.86
C ALA A 174 16.67 -10.57 -25.91
N THR A 175 16.39 -11.15 -27.06
CA THR A 175 17.33 -11.17 -28.19
C THR A 175 17.30 -9.86 -28.96
N ARG A 176 18.30 -9.63 -29.81
CA ARG A 176 18.33 -8.48 -30.73
C ARG A 176 17.12 -8.46 -31.66
N ALA A 177 16.67 -9.64 -32.11
CA ALA A 177 15.44 -9.80 -32.88
C ALA A 177 14.20 -9.34 -32.10
N ASP A 178 14.09 -9.71 -30.83
CA ASP A 178 12.97 -9.32 -29.98
C ASP A 178 12.87 -7.82 -29.82
N VAL A 179 13.98 -7.19 -29.43
CA VAL A 179 14.05 -5.74 -29.24
C VAL A 179 13.76 -5.01 -30.55
N ALA A 180 14.28 -5.51 -31.69
CA ALA A 180 14.01 -4.93 -33.01
C ALA A 180 12.51 -4.93 -33.34
N VAL A 181 11.82 -6.05 -33.12
CA VAL A 181 10.38 -6.12 -33.42
C VAL A 181 9.56 -5.28 -32.45
N MET A 182 9.86 -5.31 -31.15
CA MET A 182 9.17 -4.49 -30.15
C MET A 182 9.28 -2.99 -30.49
N VAL A 183 10.49 -2.52 -30.79
CA VAL A 183 10.74 -1.11 -31.18
C VAL A 183 10.02 -0.76 -32.48
N TYR A 184 10.05 -1.63 -33.48
CA TYR A 184 9.35 -1.40 -34.74
C TYR A 184 7.83 -1.29 -34.53
N GLN A 185 7.23 -2.18 -33.74
CA GLN A 185 5.79 -2.14 -33.45
C GLN A 185 5.38 -0.89 -32.68
N ALA A 186 6.22 -0.43 -31.74
CA ALA A 186 5.99 0.86 -31.10
C ALA A 186 6.04 2.02 -32.10
N LEU A 187 6.94 1.99 -33.09
CA LEU A 187 6.96 3.00 -34.16
C LEU A 187 5.71 2.95 -35.05
N VAL A 188 5.18 1.76 -35.36
CA VAL A 188 3.91 1.60 -36.09
C VAL A 188 2.77 2.22 -35.29
N TYR A 189 2.68 1.91 -33.99
CA TYR A 189 1.66 2.48 -33.11
C TYR A 189 1.72 4.02 -33.06
N LEU A 190 2.92 4.59 -33.07
CA LEU A 190 3.13 6.04 -33.07
C LEU A 190 2.93 6.70 -34.45
N GLY A 191 2.51 5.94 -35.47
CA GLY A 191 2.34 6.45 -36.84
C GLY A 191 3.65 6.82 -37.52
N LYS A 192 4.79 6.29 -37.04
CA LYS A 192 6.14 6.57 -37.56
C LYS A 192 6.69 5.48 -38.48
N ALA A 193 5.99 4.36 -38.62
CA ALA A 193 6.36 3.23 -39.45
C ALA A 193 5.12 2.57 -40.07
N GLU A 194 5.27 1.98 -41.26
CA GLU A 194 4.23 1.16 -41.87
C GLU A 194 4.18 -0.23 -41.24
N LYS A 195 2.99 -0.83 -41.16
CA LYS A 195 2.81 -2.16 -40.59
C LYS A 195 3.46 -3.22 -41.49
N ILE A 196 4.36 -4.01 -40.91
CA ILE A 196 4.94 -5.21 -41.55
C ILE A 196 4.15 -6.44 -41.06
N PRO A 197 3.57 -7.26 -41.96
CA PRO A 197 2.94 -8.54 -41.58
C PRO A 197 3.96 -9.52 -41.00
N SER A 198 3.55 -10.26 -39.96
CA SER A 198 4.36 -11.34 -39.38
C SER A 198 3.46 -12.31 -38.63
N ASP A 199 3.67 -13.62 -38.84
CA ASP A 199 2.92 -14.69 -38.20
C ASP A 199 3.23 -14.85 -36.71
N TYR A 200 4.31 -14.21 -36.25
CA TYR A 200 4.79 -14.27 -34.86
C TYR A 200 4.28 -13.10 -34.01
N LEU A 201 3.60 -12.12 -34.61
CA LEU A 201 2.97 -11.05 -33.86
C LEU A 201 1.78 -11.62 -33.09
N VAL A 202 1.77 -11.39 -31.79
CA VAL A 202 0.65 -11.81 -30.94
C VAL A 202 -0.55 -10.94 -31.30
N ILE A 203 -1.57 -11.57 -31.86
CA ILE A 203 -2.82 -10.90 -32.23
C ILE A 203 -3.64 -10.74 -30.94
N PRO A 204 -3.88 -9.52 -30.45
CA PRO A 204 -4.72 -9.34 -29.28
C PRO A 204 -6.14 -9.81 -29.61
N PRO A 205 -6.86 -10.45 -28.68
CA PRO A 205 -8.26 -10.77 -28.88
C PRO A 205 -8.99 -9.45 -29.19
N THR A 206 -9.83 -9.45 -30.23
CA THR A 206 -10.71 -8.33 -30.49
C THR A 206 -11.46 -8.04 -29.19
N LEU A 207 -11.20 -6.89 -28.59
CA LEU A 207 -12.12 -6.31 -27.62
C LEU A 207 -13.38 -6.06 -28.41
N ASN A 208 -14.27 -7.05 -28.45
CA ASN A 208 -15.66 -6.77 -28.69
C ASN A 208 -15.97 -5.69 -27.67
N LYS A 209 -16.14 -4.44 -28.14
CA LYS A 209 -16.97 -3.48 -27.46
C LYS A 209 -18.33 -4.15 -27.43
N GLN A 210 -18.52 -5.06 -26.48
CA GLN A 210 -19.83 -5.54 -26.13
C GLN A 210 -20.57 -4.27 -25.75
N LYS A 211 -21.39 -3.85 -26.71
CA LYS A 211 -22.61 -3.11 -26.45
C LYS A 211 -23.15 -3.69 -25.13
N PRO A 212 -23.36 -2.87 -24.08
CA PRO A 212 -23.71 -3.38 -22.77
C PRO A 212 -24.83 -4.40 -22.94
N ALA A 213 -24.59 -5.63 -22.47
CA ALA A 213 -25.64 -6.63 -22.39
C ALA A 213 -26.84 -5.99 -21.65
N PRO A 214 -28.08 -6.31 -22.06
CA PRO A 214 -29.25 -5.55 -21.70
C PRO A 214 -29.39 -5.45 -20.19
N THR A 215 -29.61 -4.22 -19.71
CA THR A 215 -30.09 -3.84 -18.37
C THR A 215 -30.26 -5.01 -17.40
N ASN A 216 -29.18 -5.37 -16.69
CA ASN A 216 -29.37 -5.95 -15.37
C ASN A 216 -30.27 -4.98 -14.61
N ASN A 217 -31.28 -5.51 -13.91
CA ASN A 217 -32.03 -4.77 -12.90
C ASN A 217 -31.02 -4.32 -11.82
N THR A 218 -30.36 -3.18 -12.03
CA THR A 218 -29.41 -2.62 -11.06
C THR A 218 -30.12 -1.67 -10.11
N VAL A 219 -29.57 -1.53 -8.91
CA VAL A 219 -30.07 -0.62 -7.89
C VAL A 219 -28.93 0.10 -7.22
N LYS A 220 -29.12 1.39 -6.93
CA LYS A 220 -28.23 2.10 -6.02
C LYS A 220 -28.64 1.76 -4.59
N VAL A 221 -27.77 1.06 -3.89
CA VAL A 221 -27.94 0.79 -2.47
C VAL A 221 -27.47 1.98 -1.64
N ASN A 222 -28.10 2.19 -0.49
CA ASN A 222 -27.64 3.13 0.52
C ASN A 222 -27.66 2.45 1.87
N HIS A 223 -26.62 2.63 2.66
CA HIS A 223 -26.47 1.99 3.96
C HIS A 223 -25.53 2.81 4.84
N HIS A 224 -25.61 2.57 6.15
CA HIS A 224 -24.67 3.18 7.08
C HIS A 224 -23.26 2.60 6.91
N ARG A 225 -22.26 3.48 7.00
CA ARG A 225 -20.82 3.15 6.93
C ARG A 225 -20.17 3.63 8.20
N GLU A 226 -19.32 2.79 8.78
CA GLU A 226 -18.71 3.06 10.07
C GLU A 226 -17.38 2.32 10.17
N PHE A 227 -16.32 3.03 10.54
CA PHE A 227 -15.04 2.42 10.85
C PHE A 227 -15.05 1.87 12.28
N ARG A 228 -14.69 0.59 12.43
CA ARG A 228 -14.75 -0.16 13.70
C ARG A 228 -13.43 -0.90 13.90
N GLY A 229 -12.49 -0.21 14.53
CA GLY A 229 -11.12 -0.67 14.70
C GLY A 229 -10.79 -1.12 16.12
N ALA A 230 -9.82 -2.02 16.26
CA ALA A 230 -9.21 -2.33 17.55
C ALA A 230 -7.67 -2.30 17.44
N TRP A 231 -7.01 -1.71 18.44
CA TRP A 231 -5.55 -1.79 18.54
C TRP A 231 -5.13 -3.11 19.19
N VAL A 232 -4.13 -3.75 18.57
CA VAL A 232 -3.44 -4.93 19.07
C VAL A 232 -1.98 -4.58 19.27
N ALA A 233 -1.61 -4.30 20.50
CA ALA A 233 -0.24 -3.98 20.92
C ALA A 233 0.60 -5.25 21.13
N SER A 234 1.81 -5.23 20.59
CA SER A 234 2.80 -6.29 20.75
C SER A 234 3.87 -5.96 21.78
N VAL A 235 4.15 -4.67 21.99
CA VAL A 235 5.04 -4.22 23.06
C VAL A 235 4.54 -4.71 24.42
N TRP A 236 5.45 -5.20 25.25
CA TRP A 236 5.14 -5.83 26.55
C TRP A 236 4.24 -7.06 26.46
N ASN A 237 4.03 -7.62 25.27
CA ASN A 237 3.05 -8.68 25.03
C ASN A 237 1.64 -8.29 25.52
N SER A 238 1.30 -7.00 25.39
CA SER A 238 0.07 -6.43 25.98
C SER A 238 -1.20 -7.08 25.44
N ASP A 239 -1.29 -7.30 24.12
CA ASP A 239 -2.44 -7.96 23.49
C ASP A 239 -2.06 -9.26 22.78
N TRP A 240 -1.01 -9.22 21.95
CA TRP A 240 -0.53 -10.37 21.17
C TRP A 240 0.96 -10.27 20.79
N PRO A 241 1.73 -11.38 20.82
CA PRO A 241 1.34 -12.68 21.40
C PRO A 241 1.23 -12.58 22.93
N SER A 242 0.52 -13.52 23.56
CA SER A 242 0.23 -13.48 25.01
C SER A 242 1.49 -13.51 25.89
N LYS A 243 2.60 -14.04 25.36
CA LYS A 243 3.94 -13.98 25.94
C LYS A 243 4.98 -14.22 24.83
N PRO A 244 6.26 -13.89 25.03
CA PRO A 244 7.28 -14.16 24.03
C PRO A 244 7.67 -15.65 24.04
N GLY A 245 8.14 -16.15 22.90
CA GLY A 245 8.68 -17.51 22.78
C GLY A 245 7.62 -18.63 22.74
N LEU A 246 6.36 -18.30 22.48
CA LEU A 246 5.31 -19.30 22.26
C LEU A 246 5.63 -20.21 21.06
N PRO A 247 5.16 -21.47 21.04
CA PRO A 247 5.17 -22.27 19.84
C PRO A 247 4.46 -21.55 18.69
N VAL A 248 4.98 -21.67 17.47
CA VAL A 248 4.45 -20.98 16.29
C VAL A 248 2.97 -21.22 16.09
N GLU A 249 2.51 -22.46 16.22
CA GLU A 249 1.09 -22.77 16.08
C GLU A 249 0.21 -22.08 17.12
N GLN A 250 0.72 -21.86 18.34
CA GLN A 250 0.01 -21.08 19.36
C GLN A 250 -0.01 -19.59 19.01
N GLN A 251 1.10 -19.02 18.52
CA GLN A 251 1.14 -17.63 18.07
C GLN A 251 0.12 -17.37 16.96
N LYS A 252 0.07 -18.28 15.95
CA LYS A 252 -0.92 -18.24 14.87
C LYS A 252 -2.34 -18.36 15.41
N ALA A 253 -2.60 -19.34 16.28
CA ALA A 253 -3.93 -19.58 16.84
C ALA A 253 -4.44 -18.37 17.63
N GLU A 254 -3.61 -17.74 18.46
CA GLU A 254 -3.97 -16.54 19.21
C GLU A 254 -4.32 -15.36 18.28
N LEU A 255 -3.51 -15.13 17.23
CA LEU A 255 -3.77 -14.06 16.27
C LEU A 255 -5.07 -14.29 15.50
N VAL A 256 -5.29 -15.52 15.02
CA VAL A 256 -6.53 -15.88 14.31
C VAL A 256 -7.74 -15.79 15.24
N ALA A 257 -7.61 -16.14 16.52
CA ALA A 257 -8.68 -16.00 17.50
C ALA A 257 -9.09 -14.53 17.70
N ILE A 258 -8.12 -13.61 17.80
CA ILE A 258 -8.38 -12.16 17.86
C ILE A 258 -9.16 -11.70 16.64
N ILE A 259 -8.71 -12.06 15.44
CA ILE A 259 -9.35 -11.64 14.18
C ILE A 259 -10.78 -12.22 14.07
N LYS A 260 -10.98 -13.49 14.44
CA LYS A 260 -12.31 -14.13 14.48
C LYS A 260 -13.24 -13.47 15.49
N GLN A 261 -12.73 -13.07 16.65
CA GLN A 261 -13.51 -12.37 17.65
C GLN A 261 -13.98 -11.01 17.11
N LEU A 262 -13.09 -10.23 16.50
CA LEU A 262 -13.44 -8.96 15.85
C LEU A 262 -14.51 -9.16 14.76
N GLN A 263 -14.36 -10.18 13.92
CA GLN A 263 -15.37 -10.53 12.91
C GLN A 263 -16.74 -10.82 13.55
N SER A 264 -16.77 -11.60 14.63
CA SER A 264 -18.03 -11.96 15.34
C SER A 264 -18.74 -10.76 15.98
N LEU A 265 -18.01 -9.66 16.20
CA LEU A 265 -18.50 -8.41 16.79
C LEU A 265 -18.72 -7.33 15.72
N ASN A 266 -18.68 -7.69 14.43
CA ASN A 266 -18.84 -6.80 13.29
C ASN A 266 -17.83 -5.63 13.24
N PHE A 267 -16.62 -5.83 13.77
CA PHE A 267 -15.48 -4.95 13.54
C PHE A 267 -14.94 -5.15 12.12
N ASN A 268 -14.39 -4.09 11.54
CA ASN A 268 -13.91 -4.10 10.15
C ASN A 268 -12.46 -3.59 10.00
N ALA A 269 -11.74 -3.35 11.09
CA ALA A 269 -10.32 -3.05 11.05
C ALA A 269 -9.54 -3.60 12.26
N LEU A 270 -8.32 -4.07 12.01
CA LEU A 270 -7.33 -4.46 13.01
C LEU A 270 -6.09 -3.58 12.85
N VAL A 271 -5.74 -2.86 13.92
CA VAL A 271 -4.54 -2.01 13.96
C VAL A 271 -3.45 -2.76 14.73
N LEU A 272 -2.57 -3.45 14.01
CA LEU A 272 -1.58 -4.38 14.58
C LEU A 272 -0.20 -3.73 14.71
N GLN A 273 0.34 -3.70 15.92
CA GLN A 273 1.69 -3.19 16.16
C GLN A 273 2.75 -4.11 15.56
N VAL A 274 3.34 -3.72 14.44
CA VAL A 274 4.34 -4.50 13.71
C VAL A 274 5.78 -4.03 13.95
N ARG A 275 5.94 -2.80 14.45
CA ARG A 275 7.23 -2.23 14.87
C ARG A 275 7.10 -1.56 16.25
N PRO A 276 7.26 -2.30 17.35
CA PRO A 276 7.10 -1.76 18.70
C PRO A 276 8.31 -0.97 19.20
N GLU A 277 9.55 -1.38 18.89
CA GLU A 277 10.76 -0.77 19.46
C GLU A 277 12.00 -0.94 18.56
N GLY A 278 11.97 -0.43 17.31
CA GLY A 278 13.13 -0.56 16.42
C GLY A 278 13.39 -2.00 15.93
N ASP A 279 12.34 -2.82 15.92
CA ASP A 279 12.36 -4.24 15.59
C ASP A 279 11.10 -4.63 14.79
N ALA A 280 11.07 -5.84 14.23
CA ALA A 280 10.03 -6.26 13.29
C ALA A 280 9.29 -7.53 13.74
N LEU A 281 7.96 -7.50 13.67
CA LEU A 281 7.09 -8.69 13.78
C LEU A 281 6.81 -9.30 12.39
N TYR A 282 7.76 -9.15 11.47
CA TYR A 282 7.69 -9.55 10.06
C TYR A 282 9.10 -9.75 9.54
N ALA A 283 9.26 -10.46 8.41
CA ALA A 283 10.56 -10.65 7.79
C ALA A 283 11.12 -9.32 7.27
N SER A 284 12.28 -8.91 7.77
CA SER A 284 12.92 -7.63 7.44
C SER A 284 14.44 -7.77 7.33
N GLU A 285 15.02 -7.09 6.35
CA GLU A 285 16.48 -6.90 6.24
C GLU A 285 16.95 -5.60 6.93
N LEU A 286 16.02 -4.70 7.26
CA LEU A 286 16.32 -3.36 7.78
C LEU A 286 16.29 -3.28 9.31
N GLU A 287 15.50 -4.16 9.95
CA GLU A 287 15.31 -4.26 11.39
C GLU A 287 15.39 -5.72 11.84
N PRO A 288 15.90 -6.01 13.05
CA PRO A 288 15.93 -7.37 13.57
C PRO A 288 14.53 -7.85 13.91
N TRP A 289 14.33 -9.17 13.96
CA TRP A 289 13.13 -9.77 14.52
C TRP A 289 12.88 -9.32 15.96
N SER A 290 11.61 -9.07 16.28
CA SER A 290 11.22 -8.60 17.60
C SER A 290 11.35 -9.68 18.67
N ALA A 291 11.93 -9.28 19.82
CA ALA A 291 11.98 -10.14 21.00
C ALA A 291 10.58 -10.43 21.56
N TRP A 292 9.58 -9.59 21.28
CA TRP A 292 8.19 -9.81 21.73
C TRP A 292 7.55 -11.05 21.09
N ILE A 293 8.12 -11.57 19.99
CA ILE A 293 7.67 -12.81 19.34
C ILE A 293 8.39 -14.03 19.90
N THR A 294 9.72 -14.04 19.89
CA THR A 294 10.50 -15.26 20.17
C THR A 294 11.18 -15.27 21.55
N GLY A 295 11.18 -14.14 22.26
CA GLY A 295 11.98 -13.94 23.47
C GLY A 295 13.45 -13.60 23.19
N THR A 296 13.87 -13.56 21.92
CA THR A 296 15.25 -13.24 21.52
C THR A 296 15.23 -12.34 20.29
N GLN A 297 15.73 -11.10 20.42
CA GLN A 297 15.77 -10.17 19.30
C GLN A 297 16.68 -10.73 18.18
N GLY A 298 16.29 -10.51 16.93
CA GLY A 298 16.98 -11.03 15.74
C GLY A 298 16.67 -12.48 15.38
N LYS A 299 15.97 -13.23 16.25
CA LYS A 299 15.57 -14.62 15.98
C LYS A 299 14.17 -14.67 15.36
N ALA A 300 14.08 -15.25 14.17
CA ALA A 300 12.81 -15.56 13.50
C ALA A 300 12.03 -16.67 14.25
N PRO A 301 10.69 -16.72 14.11
CA PRO A 301 9.90 -17.84 14.59
C PRO A 301 10.37 -19.19 14.00
N THR A 302 10.22 -20.28 14.75
CA THR A 302 10.60 -21.63 14.29
C THR A 302 9.51 -22.64 14.65
N PRO A 303 8.93 -23.39 13.67
CA PRO A 303 9.15 -23.29 12.22
C PRO A 303 8.86 -21.89 11.66
N PHE A 304 9.52 -21.52 10.56
CA PHE A 304 9.39 -20.17 10.01
C PHE A 304 7.93 -19.86 9.61
N TYR A 305 7.49 -18.66 9.96
CA TYR A 305 6.33 -18.00 9.36
C TYR A 305 6.49 -16.49 9.50
N ASP A 306 5.87 -15.72 8.61
CA ASP A 306 5.77 -14.26 8.74
C ASP A 306 4.44 -13.90 9.43
N PRO A 307 4.46 -13.31 10.64
CA PRO A 307 3.24 -12.97 11.35
C PRO A 307 2.40 -11.87 10.69
N LEU A 308 3.03 -10.91 10.00
CA LEU A 308 2.30 -9.87 9.29
C LEU A 308 1.57 -10.44 8.08
N GLU A 309 2.21 -11.32 7.31
CA GLU A 309 1.57 -12.00 6.17
C GLU A 309 0.35 -12.81 6.61
N LEU A 310 0.45 -13.54 7.73
CA LEU A 310 -0.68 -14.26 8.30
C LEU A 310 -1.81 -13.31 8.72
N ALA A 311 -1.48 -12.19 9.39
CA ALA A 311 -2.46 -11.20 9.82
C ALA A 311 -3.26 -10.65 8.62
N ILE A 312 -2.56 -10.28 7.54
CA ILE A 312 -3.18 -9.76 6.30
C ILE A 312 -4.15 -10.79 5.74
N SER A 313 -3.67 -12.01 5.48
CA SER A 313 -4.49 -13.08 4.90
C SER A 313 -5.74 -13.36 5.74
N GLU A 314 -5.60 -13.47 7.06
CA GLU A 314 -6.73 -13.81 7.94
C GLU A 314 -7.71 -12.64 8.12
N CYS A 315 -7.24 -11.40 8.15
CA CYS A 315 -8.08 -10.20 8.12
C CYS A 315 -8.85 -10.09 6.80
N HIS A 316 -8.17 -10.26 5.66
CA HIS A 316 -8.76 -10.11 4.34
C HIS A 316 -9.85 -11.13 4.04
N LYS A 317 -9.66 -12.40 4.45
CA LYS A 317 -10.68 -13.47 4.40
C LYS A 317 -11.98 -13.10 5.13
N ARG A 318 -11.91 -12.14 6.08
CA ARG A 318 -13.01 -11.76 6.98
C ARG A 318 -13.50 -10.33 6.77
N ASN A 319 -13.08 -9.68 5.68
CA ASN A 319 -13.38 -8.28 5.41
C ASN A 319 -12.98 -7.35 6.58
N ILE A 320 -11.85 -7.63 7.19
CA ILE A 320 -11.20 -6.76 8.17
C ILE A 320 -10.01 -6.10 7.45
N GLU A 321 -9.90 -4.79 7.53
CA GLU A 321 -8.72 -4.05 7.06
C GLU A 321 -7.55 -4.30 8.01
N LEU A 322 -6.35 -4.52 7.46
CA LEU A 322 -5.12 -4.54 8.24
C LEU A 322 -4.40 -3.20 8.17
N HIS A 323 -4.30 -2.55 9.32
CA HIS A 323 -3.53 -1.33 9.51
C HIS A 323 -2.23 -1.69 10.23
N ALA A 324 -1.10 -1.62 9.53
CA ALA A 324 0.21 -1.88 10.13
C ALA A 324 0.63 -0.69 11.00
N TRP A 325 0.75 -0.92 12.31
CA TRP A 325 1.09 0.09 13.29
C TRP A 325 2.59 0.10 13.61
N PHE A 326 3.21 1.26 13.44
CA PHE A 326 4.60 1.53 13.73
C PHE A 326 4.72 2.55 14.86
N ASN A 327 5.58 2.26 15.84
CA ASN A 327 6.21 3.32 16.61
C ASN A 327 7.43 3.81 15.80
N PRO A 328 7.56 5.10 15.46
CA PRO A 328 8.64 5.58 14.61
C PRO A 328 9.99 5.74 15.34
N TYR A 329 10.00 6.20 16.60
CA TYR A 329 11.23 6.69 17.25
C TYR A 329 11.59 6.00 18.57
N ARG A 330 10.75 5.11 19.11
CA ARG A 330 11.14 4.27 20.25
C ARG A 330 12.21 3.29 19.78
N ALA A 331 13.40 3.39 20.38
CA ALA A 331 14.49 2.44 20.15
C ALA A 331 14.37 1.23 21.05
N ARG A 332 14.01 1.40 22.33
CA ARG A 332 13.75 0.29 23.26
C ARG A 332 12.71 0.74 24.28
N ALA A 333 11.69 -0.07 24.53
CA ALA A 333 10.72 0.12 25.59
C ALA A 333 11.38 -0.18 26.94
N ASN A 334 11.52 -1.45 27.32
CA ASN A 334 12.22 -1.88 28.53
C ASN A 334 12.59 -3.37 28.44
N SER A 335 12.69 -3.89 27.21
CA SER A 335 13.07 -5.28 26.98
C SER A 335 14.42 -5.56 27.64
N GLN A 336 14.46 -6.62 28.45
CA GLN A 336 15.68 -7.07 29.12
C GLN A 336 16.66 -7.73 28.14
N VAL A 337 16.24 -7.92 26.89
CA VAL A 337 17.06 -8.49 25.82
C VAL A 337 17.97 -7.42 25.23
N SER A 338 19.25 -7.73 25.09
CA SER A 338 20.22 -6.87 24.42
C SER A 338 19.89 -6.73 22.93
N PRO A 339 19.98 -5.52 22.36
CA PRO A 339 19.71 -5.35 20.94
C PRO A 339 20.79 -5.98 20.08
N VAL A 340 20.42 -6.46 18.89
CA VAL A 340 21.35 -7.11 17.93
C VAL A 340 21.34 -6.40 16.59
N ARG A 341 22.41 -6.54 15.78
CA ARG A 341 22.39 -5.99 14.41
C ARG A 341 21.21 -6.59 13.60
N PRO A 342 20.52 -5.79 12.77
CA PRO A 342 20.84 -4.43 12.37
C PRO A 342 20.25 -3.30 13.25
N HIS A 343 19.76 -3.56 14.47
CA HIS A 343 19.09 -2.56 15.33
C HIS A 343 19.82 -1.21 15.43
N ILE A 344 19.08 -0.10 15.46
CA ILE A 344 19.67 1.26 15.46
C ILE A 344 20.53 1.54 16.70
N ALA A 345 20.14 1.05 17.88
CA ALA A 345 20.94 1.17 19.10
C ALA A 345 22.30 0.44 19.02
N VAL A 346 22.50 -0.44 18.03
CA VAL A 346 23.76 -1.16 17.80
C VAL A 346 24.53 -0.55 16.63
N THR A 347 23.83 -0.16 15.56
CA THR A 347 24.43 0.35 14.33
C THR A 347 24.75 1.83 14.39
N ASN A 348 23.97 2.60 15.16
CA ASN A 348 24.07 4.05 15.32
C ASN A 348 23.76 4.47 16.77
N PRO A 349 24.52 3.99 17.77
CA PRO A 349 24.27 4.31 19.17
C PRO A 349 24.35 5.82 19.48
N GLU A 350 25.04 6.60 18.65
CA GLU A 350 25.22 8.04 18.81
C GLU A 350 23.94 8.87 18.66
N VAL A 351 22.88 8.31 18.07
CA VAL A 351 21.56 8.95 17.90
C VAL A 351 20.48 8.27 18.74
N VAL A 352 20.87 7.45 19.73
CA VAL A 352 19.96 6.75 20.64
C VAL A 352 20.25 7.14 22.08
N TYR A 353 19.23 7.60 22.80
CA TYR A 353 19.38 8.19 24.12
C TYR A 353 18.53 7.50 25.18
N GLN A 354 19.07 7.37 26.39
CA GLN A 354 18.33 6.85 27.54
C GLN A 354 17.33 7.90 28.07
N TRP A 355 16.06 7.52 28.12
CA TRP A 355 14.95 8.34 28.58
C TRP A 355 14.08 7.57 29.57
N GLY A 356 14.27 7.81 30.87
CA GLY A 356 13.65 7.00 31.91
C GLY A 356 14.13 5.55 31.80
N SER A 357 13.19 4.61 31.78
CA SER A 357 13.46 3.18 31.54
C SER A 357 13.62 2.81 30.06
N GLN A 358 13.37 3.75 29.13
CA GLN A 358 13.33 3.52 27.69
C GLN A 358 14.54 4.09 26.96
N GLN A 359 14.73 3.70 25.71
CA GLN A 359 15.65 4.33 24.77
C GLN A 359 14.90 4.91 23.58
N TRP A 360 15.33 6.10 23.17
CA TRP A 360 14.67 6.90 22.14
C TRP A 360 15.66 7.32 21.07
N MET A 361 15.24 7.19 19.81
CA MET A 361 15.97 7.69 18.65
C MET A 361 15.83 9.21 18.58
N ASP A 362 16.87 9.93 18.15
CA ASP A 362 16.83 11.37 17.87
C ASP A 362 15.98 11.67 16.63
N PRO A 363 14.77 12.25 16.75
CA PRO A 363 13.92 12.51 15.59
C PRO A 363 14.50 13.56 14.64
N GLY A 364 15.46 14.39 15.08
CA GLY A 364 16.14 15.36 14.22
C GLY A 364 17.29 14.79 13.42
N ALA A 365 17.77 13.58 13.74
CA ALA A 365 18.91 12.99 13.06
C ALA A 365 18.49 12.40 11.71
N LYS A 366 19.21 12.78 10.64
CA LYS A 366 18.92 12.33 9.27
C LYS A 366 18.88 10.80 9.14
N ILE A 367 19.79 10.09 9.81
CA ILE A 367 19.84 8.62 9.78
C ILE A 367 18.60 7.98 10.40
N VAL A 368 18.04 8.57 11.46
CA VAL A 368 16.80 8.11 12.09
C VAL A 368 15.62 8.37 11.15
N GLN A 369 15.57 9.56 10.56
CA GLN A 369 14.56 9.94 9.57
C GLN A 369 14.56 9.01 8.34
N ASP A 370 15.73 8.73 7.78
CA ASP A 370 15.86 7.83 6.64
C ASP A 370 15.49 6.39 7.00
N ARG A 371 15.90 5.91 8.18
CA ARG A 371 15.61 4.54 8.63
C ARG A 371 14.12 4.32 8.82
N ALA A 372 13.44 5.18 9.59
CA ALA A 372 12.01 5.04 9.85
C ALA A 372 11.19 5.15 8.55
N TYR A 373 11.57 6.05 7.63
CA TYR A 373 10.95 6.12 6.30
C TYR A 373 11.16 4.82 5.51
N ASN A 374 12.42 4.35 5.37
CA ASN A 374 12.74 3.18 4.57
C ASN A 374 12.06 1.90 5.09
N VAL A 375 12.00 1.73 6.41
CA VAL A 375 11.32 0.59 7.05
C VAL A 375 9.83 0.60 6.74
N ILE A 376 9.17 1.75 6.85
CA ILE A 376 7.72 1.84 6.56
C ILE A 376 7.45 1.62 5.06
N ILE A 377 8.26 2.21 4.17
CA ILE A 377 8.06 2.06 2.72
C ILE A 377 8.40 0.65 2.22
N ASP A 378 9.37 -0.03 2.82
CA ASP A 378 9.64 -1.45 2.55
C ASP A 378 8.40 -2.30 2.83
N VAL A 379 7.77 -2.09 3.99
CA VAL A 379 6.54 -2.80 4.37
C VAL A 379 5.38 -2.47 3.42
N VAL A 380 5.18 -1.19 3.08
CA VAL A 380 4.17 -0.79 2.07
C VAL A 380 4.43 -1.50 0.75
N SER A 381 5.67 -1.61 0.32
CA SER A 381 6.01 -2.20 -0.98
C SER A 381 5.75 -3.70 -1.02
N ARG A 382 6.15 -4.44 0.02
CA ARG A 382 6.12 -5.91 0.04
C ARG A 382 4.79 -6.52 0.46
N TYR A 383 4.04 -5.88 1.35
CA TYR A 383 2.84 -6.46 1.94
C TYR A 383 1.54 -5.87 1.37
N ASP A 384 0.48 -6.69 1.30
CA ASP A 384 -0.85 -6.28 0.85
C ASP A 384 -1.67 -5.60 1.97
N LEU A 385 -1.23 -4.42 2.39
CA LEU A 385 -1.82 -3.68 3.50
C LEU A 385 -2.98 -2.79 3.07
N ASP A 386 -3.88 -2.49 4.02
CA ASP A 386 -4.93 -1.49 3.82
C ASP A 386 -4.49 -0.11 4.32
N ALA A 387 -3.64 -0.06 5.36
CA ALA A 387 -3.12 1.20 5.89
C ALA A 387 -1.79 1.08 6.64
N ILE A 388 -1.10 2.22 6.73
CA ILE A 388 -0.06 2.52 7.72
C ILE A 388 -0.68 3.34 8.86
N HIS A 389 -0.32 3.00 10.09
CA HIS A 389 -0.75 3.68 11.31
C HIS A 389 0.45 4.09 12.17
N LEU A 390 0.50 5.35 12.61
CA LEU A 390 1.39 5.80 13.69
C LEU A 390 0.58 6.11 14.94
N ASP A 391 1.12 5.82 16.10
CA ASP A 391 0.54 6.20 17.40
C ASP A 391 0.99 7.61 17.84
N ASP A 392 0.95 7.88 19.14
CA ASP A 392 1.18 9.20 19.75
C ASP A 392 2.66 9.49 20.09
N TYR A 393 3.56 8.55 19.82
CA TYR A 393 4.97 8.65 20.22
C TYR A 393 5.83 9.31 19.13
N PHE A 394 6.01 10.63 19.26
CA PHE A 394 6.91 11.44 18.44
C PHE A 394 8.22 11.72 19.19
N TYR A 395 8.32 12.84 19.91
CA TYR A 395 9.27 12.92 21.02
C TYR A 395 8.70 12.21 22.26
N PRO A 396 9.55 11.72 23.17
CA PRO A 396 9.06 11.07 24.37
C PRO A 396 8.30 12.02 25.29
N TYR A 397 7.39 11.46 26.08
CA TYR A 397 6.76 12.18 27.19
C TYR A 397 7.84 12.80 28.11
N PRO A 398 7.66 14.07 28.53
CA PRO A 398 8.69 14.82 29.24
C PRO A 398 8.99 14.22 30.61
N ILE A 399 10.27 14.24 31.00
CA ILE A 399 10.72 13.98 32.37
C ILE A 399 11.04 15.34 32.99
N SER A 400 10.43 15.63 34.14
CA SER A 400 10.60 16.93 34.82
C SER A 400 12.08 17.28 35.01
N GLY A 401 12.46 18.50 34.61
CA GLY A 401 13.82 19.02 34.72
C GLY A 401 14.85 18.40 33.76
N LYS A 402 14.45 17.47 32.88
CA LYS A 402 15.36 16.80 31.95
C LYS A 402 15.00 17.18 30.50
N PRO A 403 15.84 17.95 29.78
CA PRO A 403 15.64 18.20 28.35
C PRO A 403 15.99 16.95 27.52
N PHE A 404 15.33 16.77 26.37
CA PHE A 404 15.70 15.72 25.42
C PHE A 404 17.12 16.01 24.85
N PRO A 405 18.02 15.02 24.79
CA PRO A 405 19.46 15.24 24.55
C PRO A 405 19.83 15.30 23.06
N ASP A 406 19.12 16.11 22.27
CA ASP A 406 19.35 16.32 20.82
C ASP A 406 20.21 17.57 20.51
N ASN A 407 20.86 18.14 21.52
CA ASN A 407 21.64 19.37 21.40
C ASN A 407 22.74 19.30 20.33
N LYS A 408 23.38 18.13 20.15
CA LYS A 408 24.39 17.91 19.11
C LYS A 408 23.78 18.03 17.71
N THR A 409 22.63 17.41 17.49
CA THR A 409 21.89 17.41 16.23
C THR A 409 21.37 18.81 15.92
N TYR A 410 20.81 19.50 16.91
CA TYR A 410 20.35 20.88 16.77
C TYR A 410 21.51 21.86 16.48
N ALA A 411 22.65 21.74 17.16
CA ALA A 411 23.82 22.57 16.87
C ALA A 411 24.38 22.33 15.46
N ALA A 412 24.32 21.09 14.95
CA ALA A 412 24.66 20.80 13.55
C ALA A 412 23.69 21.49 12.57
N TYR A 413 22.39 21.45 12.84
CA TYR A 413 21.37 22.17 12.07
C TYR A 413 21.64 23.68 12.04
N GLN A 414 21.91 24.30 13.20
CA GLN A 414 22.22 25.73 13.28
C GLN A 414 23.49 26.09 12.50
N ARG A 415 24.56 25.30 12.61
CA ARG A 415 25.80 25.51 11.84
C ARG A 415 25.61 25.40 10.32
N SER A 416 24.64 24.60 9.88
CA SER A 416 24.25 24.50 8.47
C SER A 416 23.35 25.66 7.98
N GLY A 417 23.12 26.69 8.80
CA GLY A 417 22.29 27.85 8.47
C GLY A 417 20.83 27.75 8.92
N GLY A 418 20.50 26.75 9.75
CA GLY A 418 19.17 26.58 10.34
C GLY A 418 18.74 27.76 11.20
N LYS A 419 17.46 28.18 11.07
CA LYS A 419 16.92 29.40 11.70
C LYS A 419 15.78 29.15 12.70
N LEU A 420 15.21 27.96 12.71
CA LEU A 420 14.15 27.61 13.66
C LEU A 420 14.73 27.56 15.07
N ASN A 421 13.96 28.04 16.06
CA ASN A 421 14.27 27.75 17.47
C ASN A 421 14.14 26.23 17.73
N LEU A 422 14.64 25.77 18.87
CA LEU A 422 14.69 24.34 19.18
C LEU A 422 13.32 23.65 19.07
N GLU A 423 12.27 24.26 19.61
CA GLU A 423 10.94 23.64 19.63
C GLU A 423 10.30 23.59 18.24
N ASP A 424 10.42 24.67 17.47
CA ASP A 424 9.95 24.71 16.08
C ASP A 424 10.75 23.77 15.19
N TRP A 425 12.06 23.64 15.43
CA TRP A 425 12.90 22.68 14.74
C TRP A 425 12.47 21.23 15.05
N ARG A 426 12.19 20.91 16.32
CA ARG A 426 11.68 19.58 16.72
C ARG A 426 10.36 19.26 16.03
N ARG A 427 9.40 20.20 16.04
CA ARG A 427 8.13 20.06 15.32
C ARG A 427 8.34 19.88 13.83
N GLU A 428 9.25 20.65 13.23
CA GLU A 428 9.49 20.58 11.80
C GLU A 428 10.13 19.25 11.37
N ASN A 429 11.02 18.67 12.18
CA ASN A 429 11.54 17.32 11.91
C ASN A 429 10.42 16.26 11.88
N VAL A 430 9.45 16.36 12.78
CA VAL A 430 8.28 15.46 12.78
C VAL A 430 7.39 15.75 11.57
N ASN A 431 7.12 17.02 11.25
CA ASN A 431 6.32 17.42 10.09
C ASN A 431 6.90 16.86 8.79
N GLN A 432 8.22 17.00 8.59
CA GLN A 432 8.89 16.53 7.40
C GLN A 432 8.83 15.00 7.29
N MET A 433 8.94 14.26 8.40
CA MET A 433 8.71 12.81 8.39
C MET A 433 7.28 12.48 7.93
N VAL A 434 6.26 13.12 8.53
CA VAL A 434 4.85 12.85 8.22
C VAL A 434 4.54 13.16 6.76
N LEU A 435 5.03 14.30 6.25
CA LEU A 435 4.88 14.67 4.84
C LEU A 435 5.58 13.67 3.91
N ARG A 436 6.83 13.29 4.24
CA ARG A 436 7.61 12.34 3.46
C ARG A 436 6.92 10.97 3.40
N LEU A 437 6.40 10.48 4.52
CA LEU A 437 5.62 9.23 4.59
C LEU A 437 4.33 9.34 3.78
N SER A 438 3.59 10.44 3.91
CA SER A 438 2.38 10.70 3.13
C SER A 438 2.62 10.53 1.62
N GLN A 439 3.66 11.20 1.12
CA GLN A 439 4.03 11.16 -0.30
C GLN A 439 4.56 9.77 -0.70
N GLY A 440 5.46 9.19 0.10
CA GLY A 440 6.07 7.89 -0.17
C GLY A 440 5.06 6.74 -0.22
N ILE A 441 4.12 6.71 0.73
CA ILE A 441 3.05 5.70 0.78
C ILE A 441 2.19 5.78 -0.49
N LYS A 442 1.75 6.98 -0.87
CA LYS A 442 0.92 7.17 -2.07
C LYS A 442 1.67 6.88 -3.37
N ALA A 443 2.95 7.21 -3.44
CA ALA A 443 3.78 6.87 -4.59
C ALA A 443 4.00 5.36 -4.73
N ALA A 444 4.14 4.63 -3.61
CA ALA A 444 4.33 3.18 -3.63
C ALA A 444 3.03 2.42 -3.91
N LYS A 445 1.96 2.73 -3.17
CA LYS A 445 0.63 2.11 -3.31
C LYS A 445 -0.47 3.14 -3.01
N PRO A 446 -1.09 3.76 -4.04
CA PRO A 446 -2.07 4.84 -3.85
C PRO A 446 -3.24 4.52 -2.93
N HIS A 447 -3.68 3.25 -2.90
CA HIS A 447 -4.80 2.78 -2.09
C HIS A 447 -4.45 2.58 -0.61
N VAL A 448 -3.16 2.48 -0.24
CA VAL A 448 -2.75 2.30 1.15
C VAL A 448 -2.99 3.60 1.90
N LYS A 449 -3.80 3.54 2.95
CA LYS A 449 -4.19 4.69 3.77
C LYS A 449 -3.03 5.07 4.69
N PHE A 450 -2.89 6.36 5.00
CA PHE A 450 -1.97 6.81 6.04
C PHE A 450 -2.75 7.49 7.16
N GLY A 451 -2.66 6.98 8.39
CA GLY A 451 -3.28 7.63 9.53
C GLY A 451 -2.43 7.65 10.77
N ILE A 452 -2.80 8.57 11.66
CA ILE A 452 -2.06 8.87 12.88
C ILE A 452 -3.04 8.98 14.04
N SER A 453 -2.69 8.37 15.17
CA SER A 453 -3.41 8.44 16.43
C SER A 453 -2.66 9.33 17.43
N PRO A 454 -2.78 10.66 17.35
CA PRO A 454 -2.09 11.55 18.29
C PRO A 454 -2.75 11.52 19.67
N PHE A 455 -2.05 12.11 20.65
CA PHE A 455 -2.66 12.46 21.93
C PHE A 455 -3.94 13.28 21.72
N GLY A 456 -4.99 13.01 22.51
CA GLY A 456 -6.32 13.58 22.27
C GLY A 456 -6.43 15.09 22.44
N ILE A 457 -5.51 15.71 23.20
CA ILE A 457 -5.40 17.16 23.37
C ILE A 457 -4.25 17.67 22.50
N TYR A 458 -4.55 18.51 21.51
CA TYR A 458 -3.53 19.16 20.68
C TYR A 458 -2.73 20.19 21.50
N ARG A 459 -3.44 21.09 22.17
CA ARG A 459 -2.90 22.11 23.08
C ARG A 459 -3.79 22.27 24.29
N SER A 460 -3.20 22.56 25.44
CA SER A 460 -3.99 22.94 26.62
C SER A 460 -4.67 24.28 26.34
N GLY A 461 -5.98 24.36 26.56
CA GLY A 461 -6.81 25.51 26.20
C GLY A 461 -7.38 25.48 24.78
N GLU A 462 -7.09 24.46 23.96
CA GLU A 462 -7.68 24.27 22.64
C GLU A 462 -8.41 22.91 22.55
N PRO A 463 -9.76 22.88 22.54
CA PRO A 463 -10.69 24.01 22.65
C PRO A 463 -10.72 24.66 24.05
N ALA A 464 -11.30 25.86 24.14
CA ALA A 464 -11.39 26.62 25.38
C ALA A 464 -12.00 25.79 26.53
N GLY A 465 -11.39 25.86 27.71
CA GLY A 465 -11.80 25.10 28.90
C GLY A 465 -11.14 23.71 29.04
N ILE A 466 -10.49 23.20 27.98
CA ILE A 466 -9.70 21.98 28.07
C ILE A 466 -8.36 22.25 28.76
N VAL A 467 -7.97 21.35 29.66
CA VAL A 467 -6.69 21.40 30.37
C VAL A 467 -6.03 20.04 30.29
N GLY A 468 -4.73 19.99 29.99
CA GLY A 468 -4.00 18.74 29.97
C GLY A 468 -2.62 18.89 29.34
N LEU A 469 -2.04 17.77 28.92
CA LEU A 469 -0.77 17.76 28.22
C LEU A 469 -0.91 18.50 26.88
N ASP A 470 -0.02 19.47 26.65
CA ASP A 470 0.09 20.20 25.39
C ASP A 470 1.00 19.42 24.43
N ALA A 471 0.39 18.55 23.62
CA ALA A 471 1.12 17.64 22.73
C ALA A 471 1.98 18.38 21.68
N TYR A 472 1.51 19.55 21.22
CA TYR A 472 2.25 20.43 20.33
C TYR A 472 3.58 20.91 20.94
N SER A 473 3.59 21.20 22.24
CA SER A 473 4.74 21.78 22.92
C SER A 473 5.69 20.72 23.49
N VAL A 474 5.16 19.58 23.98
CA VAL A 474 5.99 18.60 24.69
C VAL A 474 6.30 17.33 23.91
N LEU A 475 5.40 16.92 23.01
CA LEU A 475 5.63 15.78 22.10
C LEU A 475 6.09 16.26 20.71
N TYR A 476 6.03 17.58 20.47
CA TYR A 476 6.32 18.24 19.19
C TYR A 476 5.48 17.67 18.03
N ALA A 477 4.25 17.24 18.35
CA ALA A 477 3.30 16.67 17.42
C ALA A 477 2.33 17.76 16.91
N ASP A 478 2.61 18.31 15.72
CA ASP A 478 1.73 19.30 15.07
C ASP A 478 0.59 18.62 14.27
N SER A 479 -0.22 17.85 14.98
CA SER A 479 -1.32 17.05 14.40
C SER A 479 -2.40 17.90 13.75
N LYS A 480 -2.58 19.15 14.19
CA LYS A 480 -3.42 20.15 13.51
C LYS A 480 -2.89 20.44 12.11
N LYS A 481 -1.59 20.71 11.94
CA LYS A 481 -0.98 20.94 10.62
C LYS A 481 -1.14 19.72 9.71
N TRP A 482 -0.88 18.51 10.20
CA TRP A 482 -0.99 17.29 9.38
C TRP A 482 -2.40 17.09 8.81
N LEU A 483 -3.41 17.33 9.65
CA LEU A 483 -4.82 17.25 9.26
C LEU A 483 -5.21 18.38 8.30
N GLN A 484 -4.83 19.63 8.60
CA GLN A 484 -5.17 20.80 7.78
C GLN A 484 -4.48 20.83 6.42
N GLN A 485 -3.31 20.22 6.32
CA GLN A 485 -2.61 20.06 5.04
C GLN A 485 -3.08 18.81 4.29
N GLY A 486 -3.81 17.90 4.94
CA GLY A 486 -4.34 16.68 4.34
C GLY A 486 -3.25 15.64 4.06
N TRP A 487 -2.17 15.65 4.84
CA TRP A 487 -1.05 14.71 4.74
C TRP A 487 -1.43 13.31 5.23
N ILE A 488 -2.47 13.21 6.04
CA ILE A 488 -3.05 11.93 6.49
C ILE A 488 -4.42 11.73 5.84
N ASP A 489 -4.80 10.48 5.65
CA ASP A 489 -6.12 10.04 5.21
C ASP A 489 -7.11 9.98 6.38
N TYR A 490 -6.62 9.67 7.59
CA TYR A 490 -7.43 9.72 8.79
C TYR A 490 -6.62 10.15 10.02
N ILE A 491 -7.31 10.73 10.99
CA ILE A 491 -6.79 11.02 12.32
C ILE A 491 -7.59 10.25 13.36
N ALA A 492 -6.90 9.72 14.37
CA ALA A 492 -7.51 8.95 15.45
C ALA A 492 -7.15 9.50 16.84
N PRO A 493 -7.66 10.67 17.25
CA PRO A 493 -7.27 11.27 18.53
C PRO A 493 -7.62 10.36 19.70
N GLN A 494 -6.65 10.17 20.61
CA GLN A 494 -6.80 9.34 21.81
C GLN A 494 -7.67 10.05 22.87
N LEU A 495 -8.99 9.91 22.77
CA LEU A 495 -9.97 10.54 23.66
C LEU A 495 -10.22 9.66 24.90
N TYR A 496 -9.18 9.45 25.69
CA TYR A 496 -9.15 8.49 26.80
C TYR A 496 -9.70 9.07 28.12
N TRP A 497 -10.79 9.81 28.02
CA TRP A 497 -11.46 10.48 29.13
C TRP A 497 -12.94 10.13 29.16
N ARG A 498 -13.54 10.18 30.34
CA ARG A 498 -14.99 9.98 30.48
C ARG A 498 -15.74 11.20 29.96
N THR A 499 -16.96 10.97 29.48
CA THR A 499 -17.87 11.99 28.96
C THR A 499 -18.36 12.97 30.03
N ASP A 500 -18.26 12.63 31.32
CA ASP A 500 -18.61 13.50 32.44
C ASP A 500 -17.45 14.41 32.90
N GLN A 501 -16.23 14.21 32.39
CA GLN A 501 -15.07 15.04 32.73
C GLN A 501 -15.13 16.36 31.94
N THR A 502 -15.12 17.49 32.64
CA THR A 502 -15.23 18.81 31.99
C THR A 502 -13.89 19.32 31.46
N LYS A 503 -12.80 19.14 32.22
CA LYS A 503 -11.44 19.59 31.85
C LYS A 503 -10.84 18.79 30.68
N GLN A 504 -11.36 17.61 30.39
CA GLN A 504 -10.99 16.80 29.22
C GLN A 504 -12.26 16.27 28.53
N SER A 505 -13.22 17.18 28.28
CA SER A 505 -14.51 16.82 27.70
C SER A 505 -14.35 16.09 26.38
N TYR A 506 -14.75 14.81 26.39
CA TYR A 506 -14.74 13.94 25.21
C TYR A 506 -15.48 14.57 24.03
N GLN A 507 -16.68 15.12 24.28
CA GLN A 507 -17.51 15.74 23.25
C GLN A 507 -16.87 17.02 22.70
N ALA A 508 -16.33 17.89 23.56
CA ALA A 508 -15.68 19.11 23.12
C ALA A 508 -14.43 18.82 22.29
N LEU A 509 -13.62 17.84 22.73
CA LEU A 509 -12.42 17.42 22.01
C LEU A 509 -12.76 16.81 20.65
N LEU A 510 -13.70 15.87 20.57
CA LEU A 510 -14.08 15.26 19.29
C LEU A 510 -14.63 16.29 18.31
N LYS A 511 -15.49 17.20 18.79
CA LYS A 511 -16.02 18.33 18.00
C LYS A 511 -14.90 19.23 17.49
N TRP A 512 -13.92 19.55 18.32
CA TRP A 512 -12.79 20.36 17.89
C TRP A 512 -11.97 19.70 16.78
N TRP A 513 -11.70 18.39 16.89
CA TRP A 513 -11.00 17.63 15.85
C TRP A 513 -11.73 17.62 14.51
N THR A 514 -13.07 17.56 14.52
CA THR A 514 -13.85 17.64 13.28
C THR A 514 -13.92 19.06 12.72
N GLU A 515 -13.92 20.10 13.56
CA GLU A 515 -13.94 21.50 13.13
C GLU A 515 -12.64 21.96 12.47
N ILE A 516 -11.48 21.49 12.95
CA ILE A 516 -10.18 21.85 12.34
C ILE A 516 -9.88 21.08 11.04
N ASN A 517 -10.74 20.13 10.66
CA ASN A 517 -10.56 19.21 9.53
C ASN A 517 -10.94 19.84 8.18
N ILE A 518 -10.20 20.86 7.75
CA ILE A 518 -10.49 21.61 6.51
C ILE A 518 -10.29 20.79 5.22
N LYS A 519 -9.58 19.66 5.29
CA LYS A 519 -9.36 18.74 4.16
C LYS A 519 -10.31 17.55 4.14
N GLN A 520 -11.32 17.55 5.00
CA GLN A 520 -12.35 16.52 5.04
C GLN A 520 -11.80 15.09 5.13
N ARG A 521 -10.76 14.89 5.95
CA ARG A 521 -10.22 13.56 6.25
C ARG A 521 -11.12 12.82 7.22
N HIS A 522 -10.96 11.51 7.36
CA HIS A 522 -11.76 10.80 8.35
C HIS A 522 -11.25 11.07 9.76
N VAL A 523 -12.18 11.26 10.70
CA VAL A 523 -11.90 11.30 12.14
C VAL A 523 -12.46 10.02 12.75
N TYR A 524 -11.60 9.26 13.43
CA TYR A 524 -12.01 8.05 14.17
C TYR A 524 -11.71 8.26 15.65
N ALA A 525 -12.71 8.23 16.52
CA ALA A 525 -12.45 8.50 17.93
C ALA A 525 -11.67 7.34 18.58
N GLY A 526 -10.58 7.64 19.29
CA GLY A 526 -9.85 6.65 20.08
C GLY A 526 -10.49 6.48 21.46
N ASN A 527 -10.90 5.26 21.81
CA ASN A 527 -11.57 4.93 23.07
C ASN A 527 -10.72 4.01 23.95
N ASN A 528 -10.78 4.16 25.28
CA ASN A 528 -9.96 3.37 26.20
C ASN A 528 -10.76 2.26 26.91
N LEU A 529 -10.70 1.03 26.39
CA LEU A 529 -11.23 -0.16 27.06
C LEU A 529 -10.36 -0.65 28.21
N GLY A 530 -9.10 -0.24 28.28
CA GLY A 530 -8.18 -0.60 29.37
C GLY A 530 -8.66 -0.13 30.75
N GLN A 531 -9.42 0.97 30.79
CA GLN A 531 -10.02 1.52 32.01
C GLN A 531 -11.26 0.75 32.51
N LEU A 532 -11.77 -0.24 31.76
CA LEU A 532 -12.86 -1.11 32.22
C LEU A 532 -12.37 -2.13 33.28
N ASP A 533 -11.61 -1.67 34.27
CA ASP A 533 -10.93 -2.45 35.30
C ASP A 533 -11.80 -2.74 36.54
N GLY A 534 -13.09 -2.38 36.48
CA GLY A 534 -14.06 -2.56 37.55
C GLY A 534 -14.18 -1.36 38.49
N LYS A 535 -13.34 -0.33 38.34
CA LYS A 535 -13.37 0.88 39.16
C LYS A 535 -14.34 1.90 38.58
N GLU A 536 -13.84 3.09 38.26
CA GLU A 536 -14.65 4.26 37.94
C GLU A 536 -15.29 4.21 36.55
N TRP A 537 -14.62 3.64 35.55
CA TRP A 537 -15.19 3.52 34.21
C TRP A 537 -16.14 2.32 34.13
N LYS A 538 -17.34 2.58 33.64
CA LYS A 538 -18.35 1.56 33.37
C LYS A 538 -18.47 1.35 31.86
N ASN A 539 -18.86 0.14 31.43
CA ASN A 539 -19.07 -0.16 30.00
C ASN A 539 -20.07 0.80 29.31
N SER A 540 -21.05 1.35 30.04
CA SER A 540 -22.01 2.35 29.55
C SER A 540 -21.36 3.64 29.08
N GLU A 541 -20.13 3.93 29.53
CA GLU A 541 -19.33 5.04 29.04
C GLU A 541 -18.98 4.86 27.55
N ILE A 542 -18.66 3.63 27.14
CA ILE A 542 -18.33 3.30 25.75
C ILE A 542 -19.54 3.50 24.85
N ALA A 543 -20.75 3.15 25.31
CA ALA A 543 -21.99 3.40 24.58
C ALA A 543 -22.19 4.91 24.32
N LYS A 544 -21.97 5.75 25.33
CA LYS A 544 -22.07 7.22 25.20
C LYS A 544 -21.05 7.76 24.21
N GLN A 545 -19.80 7.30 24.27
CA GLN A 545 -18.74 7.73 23.39
C GLN A 545 -19.03 7.37 21.92
N ILE A 546 -19.48 6.13 21.65
CA ILE A 546 -19.93 5.71 20.31
C ILE A 546 -21.07 6.61 19.82
N GLN A 547 -22.05 6.92 20.68
CA GLN A 547 -23.15 7.79 20.32
C GLN A 547 -22.69 9.22 20.00
N ILE A 548 -21.77 9.78 20.78
CA ILE A 548 -21.19 11.10 20.53
C ILE A 548 -20.46 11.12 19.18
N SER A 549 -19.69 10.08 18.85
CA SER A 549 -19.08 9.96 17.52
C SER A 549 -20.12 9.94 16.41
N ARG A 550 -21.17 9.13 16.54
CA ARG A 550 -22.25 9.03 15.54
C ARG A 550 -23.01 10.34 15.35
N ASN A 551 -23.22 11.10 16.43
CA ASN A 551 -23.86 12.42 16.37
C ASN A 551 -23.03 13.43 15.55
N LEU A 552 -21.73 13.21 15.38
CA LEU A 552 -20.82 14.04 14.58
C LEU A 552 -20.46 13.40 13.22
N ALA A 553 -21.20 12.37 12.78
CA ALA A 553 -20.94 11.71 11.50
C ALA A 553 -21.03 12.66 10.29
N ALA A 554 -21.94 13.65 10.34
CA ALA A 554 -22.05 14.70 9.31
C ALA A 554 -20.79 15.59 9.23
N ASN A 555 -19.99 15.62 10.29
CA ASN A 555 -18.70 16.31 10.37
C ASN A 555 -17.51 15.34 10.25
N LEU A 556 -17.72 14.17 9.64
CA LEU A 556 -16.70 13.17 9.35
C LEU A 556 -16.08 12.48 10.58
N SER A 557 -16.79 12.47 11.72
CA SER A 557 -16.53 11.51 12.80
C SER A 557 -17.14 10.16 12.42
N LEU A 558 -16.40 9.36 11.65
CA LEU A 558 -16.95 8.21 10.92
C LEU A 558 -16.64 6.86 11.55
N GLY A 559 -16.26 6.83 12.83
CA GLY A 559 -15.98 5.56 13.51
C GLY A 559 -15.18 5.69 14.79
N ASN A 560 -14.82 4.54 15.34
CA ASN A 560 -14.11 4.41 16.61
C ASN A 560 -12.97 3.39 16.49
N ILE A 561 -11.90 3.60 17.27
CA ILE A 561 -10.82 2.64 17.47
C ILE A 561 -10.65 2.38 18.97
N PHE A 562 -10.68 1.11 19.37
CA PHE A 562 -10.70 0.74 20.79
C PHE A 562 -9.33 0.27 21.28
N PHE A 563 -8.79 0.98 22.27
CA PHE A 563 -7.53 0.66 22.96
C PHE A 563 -7.81 -0.05 24.29
N SER A 564 -7.46 -1.31 24.48
CA SER A 564 -6.92 -2.22 23.47
C SER A 564 -7.76 -3.48 23.38
N MET A 565 -7.39 -4.35 22.45
CA MET A 565 -8.02 -5.63 22.19
C MET A 565 -8.19 -6.48 23.46
N THR A 566 -7.31 -6.38 24.45
CA THR A 566 -7.44 -7.09 25.73
C THR A 566 -8.78 -6.84 26.43
N GLY A 567 -9.32 -5.61 26.39
CA GLY A 567 -10.63 -5.32 26.97
C GLY A 567 -11.76 -6.14 26.31
N ILE A 568 -11.67 -6.34 25.00
CA ILE A 568 -12.61 -7.16 24.20
C ILE A 568 -12.35 -8.65 24.46
N LYS A 569 -11.08 -9.08 24.40
CA LYS A 569 -10.64 -10.47 24.59
C LYS A 569 -11.10 -11.04 25.93
N GLU A 570 -10.94 -10.26 26.99
CA GLU A 570 -11.34 -10.65 28.35
C GLU A 570 -12.82 -10.36 28.67
N ASN A 571 -13.57 -9.79 27.72
CA ASN A 571 -14.96 -9.36 27.90
C ASN A 571 -15.14 -8.51 29.16
N ARG A 572 -14.24 -7.55 29.41
CA ARG A 572 -14.25 -6.75 30.64
C ARG A 572 -15.59 -6.03 30.81
N GLN A 573 -16.24 -6.25 31.96
CA GLN A 573 -17.58 -5.74 32.25
C GLN A 573 -18.62 -6.09 31.16
N GLY A 574 -18.48 -7.23 30.47
CA GLY A 574 -19.40 -7.64 29.41
C GLY A 574 -19.30 -6.82 28.12
N ILE A 575 -18.21 -6.06 27.90
CA ILE A 575 -18.09 -5.13 26.76
C ILE A 575 -18.16 -5.83 25.39
N ALA A 576 -17.63 -7.04 25.25
CA ALA A 576 -17.70 -7.80 24.01
C ALA A 576 -19.16 -8.17 23.66
N ASP A 577 -19.98 -8.51 24.66
CA ASP A 577 -21.40 -8.76 24.44
C ASP A 577 -22.15 -7.48 24.09
N GLN A 578 -21.79 -6.36 24.71
CA GLN A 578 -22.37 -5.06 24.39
C GLN A 578 -22.09 -4.61 22.96
N PHE A 579 -20.92 -4.95 22.38
CA PHE A 579 -20.64 -4.65 20.97
C PHE A 579 -21.62 -5.32 20.00
N LYS A 580 -22.23 -6.46 20.35
CA LYS A 580 -23.29 -7.08 19.53
C LYS A 580 -24.54 -6.19 19.45
N THR A 581 -24.80 -5.39 20.49
CA THR A 581 -25.88 -4.39 20.52
C THR A 581 -25.45 -3.10 19.82
N TYR A 582 -24.19 -2.67 19.99
CA TYR A 582 -23.70 -1.43 19.39
C TYR A 582 -23.48 -1.56 17.87
N TYR A 583 -23.09 -2.74 17.41
CA TYR A 583 -22.79 -3.12 16.04
C TYR A 583 -23.57 -4.38 15.64
N PRO A 584 -24.92 -4.31 15.55
CA PRO A 584 -25.77 -5.48 15.32
C PRO A 584 -25.64 -6.06 13.92
N SER A 585 -25.09 -5.29 12.97
CA SER A 585 -24.92 -5.70 11.57
C SER A 585 -23.53 -5.35 11.05
N PRO A 586 -23.05 -6.07 10.01
CA PRO A 586 -21.83 -5.71 9.30
C PRO A 586 -21.91 -4.29 8.72
N ALA A 587 -20.77 -3.62 8.63
CA ALA A 587 -20.66 -2.31 8.00
C ALA A 587 -19.40 -2.24 7.12
N LEU A 588 -19.53 -1.62 5.95
CA LEU A 588 -18.38 -1.19 5.18
C LEU A 588 -17.71 0.00 5.87
N ILE A 589 -16.41 0.14 5.59
CA ILE A 589 -15.70 1.36 5.91
C ILE A 589 -16.30 2.58 5.18
N PRO A 590 -16.14 3.79 5.73
CA PRO A 590 -16.48 5.03 5.04
C PRO A 590 -15.63 5.20 3.77
N SER A 591 -16.22 5.74 2.71
CA SER A 591 -15.52 5.97 1.44
C SER A 591 -14.63 7.21 1.50
N MET A 592 -13.45 7.15 0.86
CA MET A 592 -12.46 8.25 0.88
C MET A 592 -12.63 9.20 -0.31
N SER A 593 -13.53 10.18 -0.17
CA SER A 593 -13.92 11.12 -1.26
C SER A 593 -12.77 11.89 -1.93
N TRP A 594 -11.64 12.07 -1.25
CA TRP A 594 -10.47 12.81 -1.76
C TRP A 594 -9.48 11.93 -2.54
N GLN A 595 -9.67 10.62 -2.56
CA GLN A 595 -8.87 9.71 -3.37
C GLN A 595 -9.61 9.37 -4.67
N THR A 596 -8.86 9.22 -5.75
CA THR A 596 -9.44 8.85 -7.04
C THR A 596 -9.96 7.42 -6.97
N SER A 597 -11.29 7.27 -6.99
CA SER A 597 -11.94 5.98 -7.18
C SER A 597 -11.77 5.52 -8.63
N ILE A 598 -11.56 4.21 -8.81
CA ILE A 598 -11.80 3.56 -10.09
C ILE A 598 -13.28 3.18 -10.10
N THR A 599 -14.01 3.53 -11.18
CA THR A 599 -15.40 3.13 -11.31
C THR A 599 -15.50 1.61 -11.33
N LEU A 600 -16.04 1.03 -10.25
CA LEU A 600 -16.29 -0.41 -10.14
C LEU A 600 -17.46 -0.80 -11.03
N ARG A 601 -17.25 -1.87 -11.82
CA ARG A 601 -18.34 -2.49 -12.60
C ARG A 601 -19.21 -3.35 -11.67
N PRO A 602 -20.55 -3.26 -11.78
CA PRO A 602 -21.45 -4.20 -11.12
C PRO A 602 -21.10 -5.65 -11.48
N PRO A 603 -21.31 -6.62 -10.57
CA PRO A 603 -21.11 -8.04 -10.87
C PRO A 603 -21.95 -8.47 -12.08
N LYS A 604 -21.53 -9.52 -12.78
CA LYS A 604 -22.25 -10.08 -13.92
C LYS A 604 -22.69 -11.50 -13.64
N ASN A 605 -23.56 -12.03 -14.51
CA ASN A 605 -24.02 -13.42 -14.47
C ASN A 605 -24.58 -13.86 -13.10
N LEU A 606 -25.22 -12.94 -12.37
CA LEU A 606 -25.88 -13.24 -11.10
C LEU A 606 -27.04 -14.21 -11.35
N LYS A 607 -26.95 -15.41 -10.76
CA LYS A 607 -27.93 -16.49 -10.91
C LYS A 607 -28.14 -17.24 -9.60
N PHE A 608 -29.33 -17.80 -9.42
CA PHE A 608 -29.64 -18.73 -8.33
C PHE A 608 -29.72 -20.16 -8.87
N VAL A 609 -28.80 -21.02 -8.46
CA VAL A 609 -28.68 -22.41 -8.93
C VAL A 609 -28.31 -23.29 -7.72
N ASP A 610 -28.96 -24.45 -7.58
CA ASP A 610 -28.70 -25.43 -6.51
C ASP A 610 -28.67 -24.83 -5.09
N GLY A 611 -29.62 -23.95 -4.78
CA GLY A 611 -29.74 -23.32 -3.46
C GLY A 611 -28.72 -22.21 -3.18
N LYS A 612 -28.00 -21.73 -4.20
CA LYS A 612 -26.94 -20.72 -4.05
C LYS A 612 -27.05 -19.63 -5.10
N LEU A 613 -26.82 -18.39 -4.67
CA LEU A 613 -26.44 -17.30 -5.56
C LEU A 613 -25.02 -17.54 -6.07
N ASN A 614 -24.80 -17.30 -7.36
CA ASN A 614 -23.50 -17.32 -8.02
C ASN A 614 -23.39 -16.08 -8.90
N TRP A 615 -22.23 -15.44 -8.93
CA TRP A 615 -21.95 -14.29 -9.79
C TRP A 615 -20.51 -14.32 -10.28
N GLU A 616 -20.20 -13.45 -11.21
CA GLU A 616 -18.84 -13.21 -11.70
C GLU A 616 -18.46 -11.74 -11.47
N PRO A 617 -17.16 -11.44 -11.35
CA PRO A 617 -16.70 -10.07 -11.36
C PRO A 617 -17.15 -9.31 -12.62
N GLY A 618 -17.54 -8.05 -12.45
CA GLY A 618 -17.99 -7.19 -13.55
C GLY A 618 -16.89 -6.91 -14.57
N ASP A 619 -15.65 -6.79 -14.08
CA ASP A 619 -14.42 -6.65 -14.83
C ASP A 619 -13.26 -7.29 -14.02
N ASN A 620 -12.02 -7.06 -14.44
CA ASN A 620 -10.83 -7.57 -13.76
C ASN A 620 -10.22 -6.61 -12.74
N GLN A 621 -10.93 -5.52 -12.39
CA GLN A 621 -10.44 -4.66 -11.33
C GLN A 621 -10.42 -5.44 -10.01
N ALA A 622 -9.40 -5.19 -9.19
CA ALA A 622 -9.29 -5.83 -7.90
C ALA A 622 -10.45 -5.38 -6.99
N VAL A 623 -11.35 -6.32 -6.69
CA VAL A 623 -12.40 -6.15 -5.69
C VAL A 623 -11.82 -6.47 -4.32
N ARG A 624 -12.16 -5.66 -3.31
CA ARG A 624 -11.79 -5.92 -1.91
C ARG A 624 -12.77 -6.91 -1.26
N SER A 625 -14.05 -6.73 -1.54
CA SER A 625 -15.13 -7.55 -1.03
C SER A 625 -16.41 -7.41 -1.85
N TRP A 626 -17.34 -8.32 -1.61
CA TRP A 626 -18.70 -8.27 -2.15
C TRP A 626 -19.69 -8.01 -1.03
N THR A 627 -20.68 -7.16 -1.27
CA THR A 627 -21.80 -6.95 -0.34
C THR A 627 -23.02 -7.68 -0.85
N LEU A 628 -23.63 -8.46 0.04
CA LEU A 628 -24.93 -9.09 -0.18
C LEU A 628 -25.99 -8.33 0.62
N TYR A 629 -26.93 -7.73 -0.09
CA TYR A 629 -28.09 -7.07 0.49
C TYR A 629 -29.35 -7.93 0.37
N LEU A 630 -30.21 -7.84 1.38
CA LEU A 630 -31.60 -8.30 1.32
C LEU A 630 -32.52 -7.07 1.34
N GLN A 631 -33.51 -7.04 0.45
CA GLN A 631 -34.51 -5.99 0.40
C GLN A 631 -35.47 -6.11 1.59
N ASN A 632 -35.71 -4.98 2.27
CA ASN A 632 -36.71 -4.86 3.31
C ASN A 632 -37.52 -3.56 3.08
N GLY A 633 -38.74 -3.71 2.56
CA GLY A 633 -39.51 -2.58 2.04
C GLY A 633 -38.75 -1.86 0.93
N ASN A 634 -38.53 -0.55 1.10
CA ASN A 634 -37.76 0.27 0.15
C ASN A 634 -36.25 0.31 0.44
N ASN A 635 -35.80 -0.34 1.52
CA ASN A 635 -34.41 -0.31 1.97
C ASN A 635 -33.68 -1.59 1.60
N TRP A 636 -32.35 -1.49 1.50
CA TRP A 636 -31.44 -2.61 1.30
C TRP A 636 -30.59 -2.80 2.55
N ILE A 637 -30.66 -3.97 3.17
CA ILE A 637 -29.94 -4.28 4.41
C ILE A 637 -28.78 -5.21 4.10
N ILE A 638 -27.56 -4.79 4.45
CA ILE A 638 -26.37 -5.65 4.36
C ILE A 638 -26.59 -6.89 5.23
N GLN A 639 -26.61 -8.05 4.58
CA GLN A 639 -26.65 -9.35 5.26
C GLN A 639 -25.23 -9.86 5.51
N ARG A 640 -24.37 -9.76 4.50
CA ARG A 640 -22.99 -10.26 4.56
C ARG A 640 -22.07 -9.37 3.74
N ILE A 641 -20.82 -9.29 4.20
CA ILE A 641 -19.69 -8.80 3.40
C ILE A 641 -18.76 -9.98 3.19
N LEU A 642 -18.55 -10.34 1.92
CA LEU A 642 -17.85 -11.55 1.50
C LEU A 642 -16.47 -11.17 0.97
N SER A 643 -15.48 -12.04 1.17
CA SER A 643 -14.11 -11.78 0.70
C SER A 643 -14.05 -11.67 -0.83
N ALA A 644 -13.04 -10.99 -1.36
CA ALA A 644 -12.84 -10.81 -2.81
C ALA A 644 -12.95 -12.10 -3.62
N GLY A 645 -12.40 -13.21 -3.11
CA GLY A 645 -12.41 -14.52 -3.78
C GLY A 645 -13.73 -15.30 -3.66
N THR A 646 -14.75 -14.74 -3.00
CA THR A 646 -16.06 -15.40 -2.84
C THR A 646 -17.03 -14.92 -3.90
N THR A 647 -17.43 -15.81 -4.79
CA THR A 647 -18.37 -15.52 -5.91
C THR A 647 -19.69 -16.28 -5.79
N PHE A 648 -20.02 -16.76 -4.59
CA PHE A 648 -21.25 -17.47 -4.30
C PHE A 648 -21.76 -17.21 -2.88
N ALA A 649 -23.06 -17.42 -2.65
CA ALA A 649 -23.69 -17.27 -1.34
C ALA A 649 -24.96 -18.12 -1.22
N THR A 650 -25.11 -18.87 -0.12
CA THR A 650 -26.37 -19.53 0.25
C THR A 650 -27.36 -18.53 0.82
N VAL A 651 -28.61 -18.54 0.37
CA VAL A 651 -29.63 -17.57 0.80
C VAL A 651 -31.00 -18.24 0.96
N SER A 652 -31.84 -17.68 1.81
CA SER A 652 -33.27 -18.02 1.89
C SER A 652 -34.06 -17.29 0.79
N PRO A 653 -35.34 -17.62 0.54
CA PRO A 653 -36.19 -16.84 -0.34
C PRO A 653 -36.21 -15.35 0.01
N GLY A 654 -36.21 -14.48 -1.00
CA GLY A 654 -36.15 -13.03 -0.85
C GLY A 654 -35.59 -12.30 -2.07
N ASN A 655 -35.61 -10.97 -2.04
CA ASN A 655 -35.01 -10.13 -3.07
C ASN A 655 -33.62 -9.67 -2.63
N TYR A 656 -32.61 -9.99 -3.41
CA TYR A 656 -31.21 -9.72 -3.10
C TYR A 656 -30.58 -8.75 -4.08
N ALA A 657 -29.53 -8.05 -3.63
CA ALA A 657 -28.62 -7.30 -4.50
C ALA A 657 -27.16 -7.62 -4.14
N ILE A 658 -26.30 -7.77 -5.15
CA ILE A 658 -24.86 -7.95 -4.98
C ILE A 658 -24.12 -6.73 -5.53
N CYS A 659 -23.21 -6.15 -4.74
CA CYS A 659 -22.30 -5.09 -5.20
C CYS A 659 -20.84 -5.51 -5.04
N ALA A 660 -19.97 -4.96 -5.88
CA ALA A 660 -18.52 -5.02 -5.72
C ALA A 660 -18.05 -3.83 -4.86
N VAL A 661 -17.04 -4.03 -4.01
CA VAL A 661 -16.47 -2.99 -3.15
C VAL A 661 -14.96 -2.89 -3.35
N ASP A 662 -14.39 -1.68 -3.45
CA ASP A 662 -12.94 -1.46 -3.58
C ASP A 662 -12.25 -1.25 -2.22
N ARG A 663 -10.93 -1.09 -2.25
CA ARG A 663 -10.08 -0.84 -1.06
C ARG A 663 -10.28 0.54 -0.42
N LEU A 664 -10.99 1.44 -1.08
CA LEU A 664 -11.30 2.78 -0.61
C LEU A 664 -12.75 2.90 -0.13
N GLY A 665 -13.47 1.78 -0.09
CA GLY A 665 -14.86 1.69 0.36
C GLY A 665 -15.88 2.13 -0.68
N TYR A 666 -15.51 2.39 -1.94
CA TYR A 666 -16.50 2.63 -2.99
C TYR A 666 -17.19 1.34 -3.39
N GLU A 667 -18.45 1.46 -3.78
CA GLU A 667 -19.31 0.34 -4.10
C GLU A 667 -19.94 0.53 -5.49
N SER A 668 -20.04 -0.55 -6.26
CA SER A 668 -20.73 -0.55 -7.55
C SER A 668 -22.24 -0.37 -7.38
N GLU A 669 -22.99 -0.17 -8.46
CA GLU A 669 -24.43 -0.47 -8.41
C GLU A 669 -24.64 -1.97 -8.10
N GLY A 670 -25.72 -2.27 -7.40
CA GLY A 670 -26.07 -3.63 -7.01
C GLY A 670 -26.87 -4.32 -8.10
N VAL A 671 -26.52 -5.56 -8.45
CA VAL A 671 -27.32 -6.38 -9.37
C VAL A 671 -28.37 -7.14 -8.58
N MET A 672 -29.64 -6.95 -8.93
CA MET A 672 -30.78 -7.54 -8.21
C MET A 672 -31.13 -8.94 -8.72
N ILE A 673 -31.62 -9.79 -7.81
CA ILE A 673 -32.22 -11.09 -8.11
C ILE A 673 -33.29 -11.45 -7.07
N THR A 674 -34.40 -12.03 -7.52
CA THR A 674 -35.42 -12.60 -6.65
C THR A 674 -35.20 -14.11 -6.52
N VAL A 675 -35.14 -14.60 -5.29
CA VAL A 675 -35.05 -16.02 -4.94
C VAL A 675 -36.40 -16.44 -4.37
N THR A 676 -37.03 -17.43 -5.00
CA THR A 676 -38.35 -17.98 -4.63
C THR A 676 -38.24 -19.25 -3.82
#